data_AF-A0A364NQ46-F1
#
_entry.id   AF-A0A364NQ46-F1
#
_cell.length_a   1.000
_cell.length_b   1.000
_cell.length_c   1.000
_cell.angle_alpha   90.00
_cell.angle_beta   90.00
_cell.angle_gamma   90.00
#
_symmetry.space_group_name_H-M   'P 1'
#
loop_
_entity.id
_entity.type
_entity.pdbx_description
1 polymer ?
#
loop_
_entity_poly.entity_id
_entity_poly.type
_entity_poly.pdbx_seq_one_letter_code
_entity_poly.pdbx_strand_id
1 'polypeptide(L)'
;MSTKLSQESVSQAFSAFKTFLGIQPAVASSEFDFEKKEYPLLAEQWCESAELIEYESLNAFLESDSVPQVTQDSLAEFVSNFKSEEFVSNSVASAVEHNQIQCTLSHLDAAAICNTSFHSSVVNLLKFDYPGGHFFVFQYVSSYDAIYFPEFKLFLLTGHGSKVLFFTELVKAFFFQLNAGDLDKPKTFGGVLTAHGRPSHTFYDCLPAMFHLHRKKLLKKIPAFVQLEGYDYVQLPAVFSEISSVRSVTLKPAEFSKRMAAEGSFYFHVGLLFKQRLHLKLVNAFDKHVVKSALNQPFDAVKFKGIDDTLLIWFGVTSQKRSWIEQVDACAAFVNHLAAQYSDVALVVDGWTNPHSPRALDIEESASDRKLIEQIQSKLAKNIPVYSVIGETPFTKLQVAKRVAFFIANQMTGSMLVSRFCERPGITHMSQAFFKDSAAQSVNKHAIAYPIEKVKDAVEDLDKRMDQVSYSIAVPDFVEFAEGVFKKQFSSIQAYLSKQDLVSSTKTAFDLLTKLEPKKDLVPDQEAAYWRSTGDDPIFMVNPTLLPLIKPDTYDFNVALDFKSLAPKKKGRVFSKVYIDYGQGYSEQQALIVELKEGVGSAKFEVNGNVIGVRFDPTDCEAVFKMNRLQIVRC
;
A
#
# COMPACT_ATOMS: atom_id res chain seq x y z
N MET A 1 -30.93 16.93 -13.65
CA MET A 1 -31.67 17.97 -14.40
C MET A 1 -30.62 18.91 -14.96
N SER A 2 -30.45 18.95 -16.28
CA SER A 2 -29.59 19.92 -16.96
C SER A 2 -30.45 21.13 -17.30
N THR A 3 -30.44 22.16 -16.45
CA THR A 3 -31.02 23.46 -16.81
C THR A 3 -30.05 24.16 -17.74
N LYS A 4 -30.45 24.40 -18.99
CA LYS A 4 -29.68 25.22 -19.93
C LYS A 4 -29.40 26.57 -19.29
N LEU A 5 -28.11 26.92 -19.16
CA LEU A 5 -27.71 28.28 -18.81
C LEU A 5 -28.15 29.21 -19.95
N SER A 6 -28.77 30.34 -19.62
CA SER A 6 -29.07 31.36 -20.62
C SER A 6 -27.77 31.98 -21.15
N GLN A 7 -27.75 32.52 -22.38
CA GLN A 7 -26.55 33.19 -22.90
C GLN A 7 -26.07 34.35 -22.00
N GLU A 8 -27.00 35.02 -21.32
CA GLU A 8 -26.69 36.06 -20.34
C GLU A 8 -25.96 35.47 -19.12
N SER A 9 -26.44 34.33 -18.60
CA SER A 9 -25.77 33.59 -17.52
C SER A 9 -24.39 33.08 -17.92
N VAL A 10 -24.20 32.70 -19.19
CA VAL A 10 -22.90 32.30 -19.75
C VAL A 10 -21.94 33.49 -19.82
N SER A 11 -22.39 34.65 -20.31
CA SER A 11 -21.55 35.85 -20.36
C SER A 11 -21.14 36.33 -18.96
N GLN A 12 -22.07 36.30 -18.01
CA GLN A 12 -21.79 36.58 -16.60
C GLN A 12 -20.81 35.57 -16.00
N ALA A 13 -20.95 34.28 -16.31
CA ALA A 13 -20.01 33.24 -15.89
C ALA A 13 -18.60 33.48 -16.44
N PHE A 14 -18.47 33.88 -17.70
CA PHE A 14 -17.19 34.22 -18.33
C PHE A 14 -16.56 35.48 -17.71
N SER A 15 -17.37 36.48 -17.35
CA SER A 15 -16.90 37.68 -16.65
C SER A 15 -16.42 37.37 -15.21
N ALA A 16 -17.19 36.56 -14.48
CA ALA A 16 -16.80 36.06 -13.17
C ALA A 16 -15.52 35.20 -13.27
N PHE A 17 -15.41 34.38 -14.30
CA PHE A 17 -14.25 33.55 -14.56
C PHE A 17 -13.00 34.36 -14.88
N LYS A 18 -13.12 35.40 -15.70
CA LYS A 18 -12.05 36.35 -15.97
C LYS A 18 -11.55 37.00 -14.68
N THR A 19 -12.47 37.41 -13.81
CA THR A 19 -12.11 38.00 -12.51
C THR A 19 -11.43 36.97 -11.60
N PHE A 20 -11.93 35.73 -11.61
CA PHE A 20 -11.41 34.63 -10.80
C PHE A 20 -10.03 34.13 -11.25
N LEU A 21 -9.72 34.16 -12.55
CA LEU A 21 -8.46 33.65 -13.09
C LEU A 21 -7.50 34.73 -13.61
N GLY A 22 -7.91 36.00 -13.68
CA GLY A 22 -7.07 37.06 -14.26
C GLY A 22 -6.84 36.93 -15.77
N ILE A 23 -7.52 36.01 -16.47
CA ILE A 23 -7.33 35.70 -17.89
C ILE A 23 -8.56 36.12 -18.71
N GLN A 24 -8.34 36.75 -19.87
CA GLN A 24 -9.37 36.93 -20.90
C GLN A 24 -9.46 35.67 -21.78
N PRO A 25 -10.63 35.03 -21.89
CA PRO A 25 -10.89 34.00 -22.89
C PRO A 25 -10.64 34.52 -24.31
N ALA A 26 -9.90 33.78 -25.14
CA ALA A 26 -9.82 34.07 -26.59
C ALA A 26 -11.14 33.76 -27.34
N VAL A 27 -11.97 32.89 -26.79
CA VAL A 27 -13.24 32.45 -27.37
C VAL A 27 -14.37 33.35 -26.88
N ALA A 28 -15.20 33.83 -27.80
CA ALA A 28 -16.40 34.57 -27.45
C ALA A 28 -17.37 33.66 -26.68
N SER A 29 -18.04 34.20 -25.63
CA SER A 29 -19.00 33.45 -24.82
C SER A 29 -20.15 32.82 -25.64
N SER A 30 -20.38 33.30 -26.86
CA SER A 30 -21.36 32.79 -27.82
C SER A 30 -20.96 31.49 -28.52
N GLU A 31 -19.68 31.12 -28.51
CA GLU A 31 -19.13 29.96 -29.23
C GLU A 31 -18.99 28.72 -28.33
N PHE A 32 -19.17 28.87 -27.01
CA PHE A 32 -18.97 27.78 -26.06
C PHE A 32 -20.27 27.01 -25.77
N ASP A 33 -20.26 25.71 -26.06
CA ASP A 33 -21.39 24.80 -25.80
C ASP A 33 -21.16 24.00 -24.50
N PHE A 34 -21.84 24.42 -23.42
CA PHE A 34 -21.80 23.74 -22.11
C PHE A 34 -22.32 22.31 -22.15
N GLU A 35 -23.21 21.97 -23.09
CA GLU A 35 -23.79 20.61 -23.17
C GLU A 35 -22.78 19.60 -23.73
N LYS A 36 -21.85 20.05 -24.58
CA LYS A 36 -20.81 19.21 -25.17
C LYS A 36 -19.61 18.97 -24.26
N LYS A 37 -19.49 19.70 -23.14
CA LYS A 37 -18.40 19.55 -22.16
C LYS A 37 -17.01 19.65 -22.82
N GLU A 38 -16.83 20.59 -23.73
CA GLU A 38 -15.55 20.86 -24.44
C GLU A 38 -14.52 21.56 -23.54
N TYR A 39 -14.44 21.17 -22.26
CA TYR A 39 -13.50 21.73 -21.29
C TYR A 39 -12.03 21.60 -21.71
N PRO A 40 -11.57 20.50 -22.34
CA PRO A 40 -10.18 20.39 -22.78
C PRO A 40 -9.84 21.41 -23.87
N LEU A 41 -10.70 21.55 -24.89
CA LEU A 41 -10.50 22.51 -25.98
C LEU A 41 -10.47 23.95 -25.44
N LEU A 42 -11.40 24.26 -24.53
CA LEU A 42 -11.44 25.56 -23.87
C LEU A 42 -10.17 25.82 -23.06
N ALA A 43 -9.69 24.82 -22.31
CA ALA A 43 -8.45 24.93 -21.54
C ALA A 43 -7.22 25.09 -22.43
N GLU A 44 -7.13 24.38 -23.56
CA GLU A 44 -6.06 24.53 -24.55
C GLU A 44 -6.04 25.95 -25.13
N GLN A 45 -7.19 26.42 -25.64
CA GLN A 45 -7.33 27.77 -26.19
C GLN A 45 -7.02 28.86 -25.16
N TRP A 46 -7.33 28.63 -23.88
CA TRP A 46 -7.00 29.56 -22.81
C TRP A 46 -5.54 29.52 -22.40
N CYS A 47 -4.92 28.34 -22.37
CA CYS A 47 -3.48 28.23 -22.16
C CYS A 47 -2.72 29.00 -23.25
N GLU A 48 -3.20 28.97 -24.49
CA GLU A 48 -2.62 29.70 -25.61
C GLU A 48 -2.86 31.22 -25.50
N SER A 49 -4.03 31.66 -25.03
CA SER A 49 -4.41 33.08 -24.97
C SER A 49 -3.90 33.83 -23.73
N ALA A 50 -3.53 33.12 -22.67
CA ALA A 50 -3.24 33.72 -21.37
C ALA A 50 -1.86 34.41 -21.28
N GLU A 51 -1.02 34.35 -22.32
CA GLU A 51 0.38 34.83 -22.29
C GLU A 51 1.12 34.33 -21.04
N LEU A 52 0.88 33.07 -20.66
CA LEU A 52 1.42 32.52 -19.43
C LEU A 52 2.94 32.51 -19.49
N ILE A 53 3.57 33.02 -18.45
CA ILE A 53 4.99 32.82 -18.27
C ILE A 53 5.18 31.43 -17.68
N GLU A 54 5.57 30.51 -18.56
CA GLU A 54 5.74 29.11 -18.22
C GLU A 54 7.19 28.82 -17.90
N TYR A 55 7.38 28.24 -16.73
CA TYR A 55 8.68 27.69 -16.36
C TYR A 55 8.52 26.20 -16.12
N GLU A 56 9.23 25.42 -16.92
CA GLU A 56 9.36 23.97 -16.74
C GLU A 56 10.09 23.62 -15.44
N SER A 57 10.77 24.60 -14.82
CA SER A 57 11.40 24.44 -13.52
C SER A 57 11.49 25.76 -12.76
N LEU A 58 11.55 25.67 -11.42
CA LEU A 58 11.82 26.82 -10.56
C LEU A 58 13.10 27.56 -10.98
N ASN A 59 14.14 26.85 -11.42
CA ASN A 59 15.41 27.49 -11.81
C ASN A 59 15.22 28.41 -13.02
N ALA A 60 14.47 27.96 -14.04
CA ALA A 60 14.17 28.79 -15.20
C ALA A 60 13.40 30.06 -14.81
N PHE A 61 12.54 29.97 -13.79
CA PHE A 61 11.83 31.12 -13.23
C PHE A 61 12.76 32.11 -12.52
N LEU A 62 13.67 31.59 -11.67
CA LEU A 62 14.61 32.43 -10.91
C LEU A 62 15.67 33.11 -11.78
N GLU A 63 15.89 32.62 -13.01
CA GLU A 63 16.82 33.21 -13.98
C GLU A 63 16.16 34.26 -14.88
N SER A 64 14.86 34.54 -14.72
CA SER A 64 14.14 35.44 -15.61
C SER A 64 14.14 36.89 -15.15
N ASP A 65 14.29 37.85 -16.07
CA ASP A 65 14.15 39.27 -15.73
C ASP A 65 12.68 39.76 -15.65
N SER A 66 11.70 38.87 -15.88
CA SER A 66 10.28 39.24 -16.00
C SER A 66 9.56 39.48 -14.66
N VAL A 67 10.17 39.08 -13.53
CA VAL A 67 9.59 39.18 -12.19
C VAL A 67 10.61 39.79 -11.23
N PRO A 68 10.22 40.71 -10.31
CA PRO A 68 11.16 41.30 -9.36
C PRO A 68 11.91 40.25 -8.52
N GLN A 69 13.21 40.46 -8.29
CA GLN A 69 14.06 39.52 -7.53
C GLN A 69 13.49 39.16 -6.15
N VAL A 70 12.89 40.12 -5.44
CA VAL A 70 12.26 39.86 -4.14
C VAL A 70 11.11 38.85 -4.22
N THR A 71 10.32 38.90 -5.30
CA THR A 71 9.24 37.95 -5.56
C THR A 71 9.81 36.61 -5.97
N GLN A 72 10.90 36.59 -6.73
CA GLN A 72 11.61 35.37 -7.10
C GLN A 72 12.17 34.62 -5.90
N ASP A 73 12.92 35.31 -5.04
CA ASP A 73 13.53 34.74 -3.83
C ASP A 73 12.44 34.18 -2.90
N SER A 74 11.35 34.93 -2.72
CA SER A 74 10.24 34.50 -1.89
C SER A 74 9.50 33.30 -2.47
N LEU A 75 9.28 33.25 -3.79
CA LEU A 75 8.69 32.08 -4.45
C LEU A 75 9.64 30.87 -4.44
N ALA A 76 10.96 31.08 -4.48
CA ALA A 76 11.94 30.01 -4.33
C ALA A 76 11.84 29.36 -2.95
N GLU A 77 11.83 30.19 -1.90
CA GLU A 77 11.66 29.76 -0.52
C GLU A 77 10.33 29.01 -0.35
N PHE A 78 9.25 29.59 -0.88
CA PHE A 78 7.93 28.98 -0.88
C PHE A 78 7.92 27.61 -1.54
N VAL A 79 8.36 27.47 -2.79
CA VAL A 79 8.40 26.19 -3.52
C VAL A 79 9.32 25.18 -2.83
N SER A 80 10.41 25.62 -2.20
CA SER A 80 11.27 24.76 -1.39
C SER A 80 10.53 24.20 -0.17
N ASN A 81 9.75 25.05 0.51
CA ASN A 81 8.93 24.63 1.65
C ASN A 81 7.86 23.61 1.25
N PHE A 82 7.16 23.79 0.12
CA PHE A 82 6.22 22.79 -0.39
C PHE A 82 6.87 21.42 -0.53
N LYS A 83 8.08 21.35 -1.11
CA LYS A 83 8.84 20.10 -1.33
C LYS A 83 9.16 19.31 -0.06
N SER A 84 8.96 19.89 1.13
CA SER A 84 9.24 19.25 2.41
C SER A 84 8.10 18.35 2.91
N GLU A 85 8.44 17.34 3.70
CA GLU A 85 7.46 16.55 4.47
C GLU A 85 6.72 17.43 5.50
N GLU A 86 7.38 18.47 6.01
CA GLU A 86 6.82 19.39 7.01
C GLU A 86 5.66 20.21 6.46
N PHE A 87 5.67 20.57 5.17
CA PHE A 87 4.56 21.28 4.55
C PHE A 87 3.24 20.49 4.67
N VAL A 88 3.28 19.18 4.47
CA VAL A 88 2.11 18.30 4.60
C VAL A 88 1.60 18.32 6.05
N SER A 89 2.48 18.14 7.04
CA SER A 89 2.08 18.14 8.44
C SER A 89 1.60 19.50 8.93
N ASN A 90 2.24 20.59 8.50
CA ASN A 90 1.87 21.95 8.88
C ASN A 90 0.52 22.35 8.27
N SER A 91 0.28 21.98 7.01
CA SER A 91 -1.00 22.25 6.35
C SER A 91 -2.15 21.53 7.05
N VAL A 92 -1.97 20.23 7.35
CA VAL A 92 -2.98 19.45 8.08
C VAL A 92 -3.15 19.96 9.51
N ALA A 93 -2.07 20.30 10.22
CA ALA A 93 -2.16 20.85 11.57
C ALA A 93 -2.93 22.17 11.59
N SER A 94 -2.60 23.09 10.68
CA SER A 94 -3.31 24.36 10.51
C SER A 94 -4.78 24.13 10.20
N ALA A 95 -5.11 23.24 9.25
CA ALA A 95 -6.49 22.96 8.87
C ALA A 95 -7.31 22.38 10.04
N VAL A 96 -6.71 21.50 10.84
CA VAL A 96 -7.34 20.92 12.03
C VAL A 96 -7.55 21.97 13.14
N GLU A 97 -6.57 22.85 13.36
CA GLU A 97 -6.59 23.79 14.49
C GLU A 97 -7.41 25.06 14.20
N HIS A 98 -7.30 25.56 12.97
CA HIS A 98 -7.82 26.86 12.58
C HIS A 98 -8.89 26.78 11.50
N ASN A 99 -9.27 25.57 11.06
CA ASN A 99 -10.22 25.38 9.97
C ASN A 99 -9.76 26.06 8.67
N GLN A 100 -8.44 26.23 8.49
CA GLN A 100 -7.81 26.85 7.33
C GLN A 100 -6.35 26.42 7.25
N ILE A 101 -5.79 26.36 6.05
CA ILE A 101 -4.36 26.17 5.80
C ILE A 101 -3.72 27.55 5.70
N GLN A 102 -2.68 27.78 6.49
CA GLN A 102 -1.89 29.01 6.43
C GLN A 102 -0.54 28.75 5.76
N CYS A 103 -0.14 29.67 4.89
CA CYS A 103 1.19 29.66 4.30
C CYS A 103 1.79 31.06 4.33
N THR A 104 3.03 31.18 4.79
CA THR A 104 3.78 32.45 4.76
C THR A 104 4.60 32.55 3.49
N LEU A 105 4.39 33.65 2.78
CA LEU A 105 5.24 34.11 1.68
C LEU A 105 6.03 35.31 2.22
N SER A 106 7.36 35.22 2.23
CA SER A 106 8.23 36.24 2.82
C SER A 106 8.07 37.65 2.20
N HIS A 107 7.56 37.75 0.97
CA HIS A 107 7.25 39.02 0.31
C HIS A 107 5.83 39.55 0.59
N LEU A 108 4.98 38.80 1.29
CA LEU A 108 3.63 39.23 1.64
C LEU A 108 3.58 39.75 3.08
N ASP A 109 2.84 40.84 3.28
CA ASP A 109 2.64 41.46 4.60
C ASP A 109 1.79 40.60 5.55
N ALA A 110 1.10 39.58 5.03
CA ALA A 110 0.29 38.64 5.79
C ALA A 110 0.39 37.21 5.22
N ALA A 111 0.06 36.23 6.06
CA ALA A 111 -0.05 34.85 5.61
C ALA A 111 -1.18 34.69 4.59
N ALA A 112 -0.91 33.90 3.54
CA ALA A 112 -1.94 33.43 2.62
C ALA A 112 -2.78 32.36 3.31
N ILE A 113 -4.10 32.43 3.13
CA ILE A 113 -5.08 31.57 3.82
C ILE A 113 -5.86 30.76 2.79
N CYS A 114 -5.95 29.46 2.98
CA CYS A 114 -6.83 28.58 2.23
C CYS A 114 -7.87 27.94 3.16
N ASN A 115 -9.14 28.21 2.91
CA ASN A 115 -10.27 27.54 3.56
C ASN A 115 -11.25 26.97 2.53
N THR A 116 -10.81 26.83 1.28
CA THR A 116 -11.63 26.43 0.14
C THR A 116 -10.85 25.48 -0.75
N SER A 117 -11.49 24.37 -1.13
CA SER A 117 -10.98 23.46 -2.14
C SER A 117 -12.07 23.02 -3.12
N PHE A 118 -11.62 22.59 -4.29
CA PHE A 118 -12.48 22.16 -5.38
C PHE A 118 -11.98 20.86 -5.96
N HIS A 119 -12.88 19.91 -6.16
CA HIS A 119 -12.57 18.62 -6.78
C HIS A 119 -13.40 18.43 -8.05
N SER A 120 -12.73 18.30 -9.19
CA SER A 120 -13.38 18.13 -10.51
C SER A 120 -13.48 16.66 -10.92
N SER A 121 -12.41 15.88 -10.78
CA SER A 121 -12.42 14.44 -11.05
C SER A 121 -11.19 13.70 -10.51
N VAL A 122 -10.01 14.24 -10.76
CA VAL A 122 -8.71 13.65 -10.37
C VAL A 122 -7.78 14.63 -9.69
N VAL A 123 -8.08 15.94 -9.76
CA VAL A 123 -7.30 17.00 -9.12
C VAL A 123 -8.14 17.63 -8.01
N ASN A 124 -7.52 17.81 -6.84
CA ASN A 124 -8.01 18.72 -5.80
C ASN A 124 -7.29 20.07 -5.96
N LEU A 125 -8.05 21.13 -6.02
CA LEU A 125 -7.58 22.49 -6.22
C LEU A 125 -7.78 23.28 -4.93
N LEU A 126 -6.71 23.87 -4.39
CA LEU A 126 -6.77 24.77 -3.25
C LEU A 126 -6.69 26.21 -3.76
N LYS A 127 -7.55 27.09 -3.23
CA LYS A 127 -7.44 28.54 -3.43
C LYS A 127 -6.88 29.16 -2.15
N PHE A 128 -5.79 29.90 -2.29
CA PHE A 128 -5.17 30.67 -1.21
C PHE A 128 -5.40 32.15 -1.47
N ASP A 129 -6.04 32.83 -0.52
CA ASP A 129 -6.27 34.27 -0.56
C ASP A 129 -5.21 35.00 0.28
N TYR A 130 -4.75 36.16 -0.20
CA TYR A 130 -3.80 37.04 0.50
C TYR A 130 -4.12 38.52 0.25
N PRO A 131 -3.56 39.47 1.02
CA PRO A 131 -3.78 40.89 0.74
C PRO A 131 -3.29 41.27 -0.66
N GLY A 132 -4.22 41.56 -1.57
CA GLY A 132 -3.91 41.97 -2.95
C GLY A 132 -4.16 40.91 -4.02
N GLY A 133 -4.54 39.68 -3.67
CA GLY A 133 -4.83 38.67 -4.69
C GLY A 133 -5.08 37.26 -4.13
N HIS A 134 -4.98 36.27 -5.02
CA HIS A 134 -5.07 34.86 -4.67
C HIS A 134 -4.18 34.01 -5.56
N PHE A 135 -3.87 32.79 -5.13
CA PHE A 135 -3.20 31.80 -5.97
C PHE A 135 -3.81 30.43 -5.80
N PHE A 136 -3.53 29.56 -6.75
CA PHE A 136 -4.07 28.21 -6.80
C PHE A 136 -2.96 27.17 -6.63
N VAL A 137 -3.22 26.17 -5.80
CA VAL A 137 -2.36 24.97 -5.68
C VAL A 137 -3.12 23.77 -6.21
N PHE A 138 -2.55 23.10 -7.19
CA PHE A 138 -3.10 21.89 -7.77
C PHE A 138 -2.52 20.66 -7.09
N GLN A 139 -3.38 19.76 -6.62
CA GLN A 139 -2.99 18.52 -5.96
C GLN A 139 -3.53 17.33 -6.76
N TYR A 140 -2.63 16.65 -7.49
CA TYR A 140 -2.97 15.53 -8.37
C TYR A 140 -2.43 14.21 -7.82
N VAL A 141 -1.11 14.12 -7.63
CA VAL A 141 -0.40 12.98 -7.04
C VAL A 141 0.16 13.36 -5.67
N SER A 142 0.76 14.54 -5.59
CA SER A 142 1.36 15.09 -4.39
C SER A 142 0.47 16.19 -3.80
N SER A 143 0.87 16.73 -2.65
CA SER A 143 0.14 17.85 -2.04
C SER A 143 0.30 19.17 -2.81
N TYR A 144 1.13 19.21 -3.86
CA TYR A 144 1.45 20.38 -4.69
C TYR A 144 2.11 19.91 -5.99
N ASP A 145 1.34 19.68 -7.04
CA ASP A 145 1.90 19.32 -8.35
C ASP A 145 2.11 20.55 -9.25
N ALA A 146 1.27 21.57 -9.09
CA ALA A 146 1.44 22.85 -9.77
C ALA A 146 0.92 24.02 -8.93
N ILE A 147 1.37 25.23 -9.26
CA ILE A 147 0.92 26.47 -8.64
C ILE A 147 0.62 27.48 -9.74
N TYR A 148 -0.48 28.21 -9.62
CA TYR A 148 -0.86 29.27 -10.54
C TYR A 148 -1.13 30.58 -9.81
N PHE A 149 -0.45 31.64 -10.23
CA PHE A 149 -0.65 33.01 -9.75
C PHE A 149 -1.27 33.85 -10.88
N PRO A 150 -2.59 34.09 -10.84
CA PRO A 150 -3.32 34.94 -11.79
C PRO A 150 -2.69 36.31 -12.01
N GLU A 151 -2.33 37.01 -10.93
CA GLU A 151 -1.87 38.40 -10.96
C GLU A 151 -0.54 38.54 -11.69
N PHE A 152 0.29 37.50 -11.63
CA PHE A 152 1.59 37.43 -12.30
C PHE A 152 1.55 36.69 -13.64
N LYS A 153 0.37 36.16 -14.04
CA LYS A 153 0.23 35.21 -15.16
C LYS A 153 1.26 34.07 -15.10
N LEU A 154 1.59 33.63 -13.89
CA LEU A 154 2.70 32.71 -13.64
C LEU A 154 2.16 31.30 -13.33
N PHE A 155 2.58 30.32 -14.13
CA PHE A 155 2.28 28.92 -13.89
C PHE A 155 3.57 28.14 -13.62
N LEU A 156 3.63 27.49 -12.46
CA LEU A 156 4.77 26.70 -12.02
C LEU A 156 4.38 25.23 -11.95
N LEU A 157 4.93 24.42 -12.86
CA LEU A 157 4.84 22.96 -12.76
C LEU A 157 5.95 22.45 -11.82
N THR A 158 5.57 21.80 -10.73
CA THR A 158 6.52 21.37 -9.69
C THR A 158 6.62 19.86 -9.55
N GLY A 159 5.59 19.13 -9.98
CA GLY A 159 5.46 17.69 -9.85
C GLY A 159 4.81 17.04 -11.08
N HIS A 160 3.75 16.27 -10.84
CA HIS A 160 3.13 15.44 -11.87
C HIS A 160 2.11 16.22 -12.71
N GLY A 161 1.73 15.68 -13.87
CA GLY A 161 0.66 16.24 -14.70
C GLY A 161 1.18 17.15 -15.81
N SER A 162 0.29 17.99 -16.33
CA SER A 162 0.60 18.95 -17.39
C SER A 162 -0.25 20.20 -17.22
N LYS A 163 0.20 21.31 -17.81
CA LYS A 163 -0.54 22.57 -17.85
C LYS A 163 -1.98 22.37 -18.34
N VAL A 164 -2.14 21.72 -19.49
CA VAL A 164 -3.47 21.46 -20.09
C VAL A 164 -4.37 20.68 -19.13
N LEU A 165 -3.85 19.65 -18.46
CA LEU A 165 -4.61 18.90 -17.45
C LEU A 165 -5.08 19.84 -16.34
N PHE A 166 -4.17 20.61 -15.75
CA PHE A 166 -4.48 21.46 -14.59
C PHE A 166 -5.47 22.57 -14.93
N PHE A 167 -5.29 23.26 -16.05
CA PHE A 167 -6.25 24.27 -16.49
C PHE A 167 -7.59 23.64 -16.84
N THR A 168 -7.64 22.47 -17.49
CA THR A 168 -8.90 21.74 -17.73
C THR A 168 -9.65 21.45 -16.43
N GLU A 169 -8.95 20.99 -15.40
CA GLU A 169 -9.57 20.69 -14.10
C GLU A 169 -9.98 21.96 -13.35
N LEU A 170 -9.23 23.07 -13.47
CA LEU A 170 -9.59 24.39 -12.95
C LEU A 170 -10.89 24.91 -13.57
N VAL A 171 -11.03 24.83 -14.90
CA VAL A 171 -12.25 25.21 -15.63
C VAL A 171 -13.44 24.43 -15.10
N LYS A 172 -13.32 23.09 -15.04
CA LYS A 172 -14.39 22.21 -14.56
C LYS A 172 -14.79 22.54 -13.13
N ALA A 173 -13.80 22.72 -12.25
CA ALA A 173 -14.00 23.07 -10.85
C ALA A 173 -14.76 24.39 -10.72
N PHE A 174 -14.35 25.44 -11.44
CA PHE A 174 -15.01 26.74 -11.40
C PHE A 174 -16.48 26.65 -11.80
N PHE A 175 -16.80 26.07 -12.96
CA PHE A 175 -18.18 26.02 -13.44
C PHE A 175 -19.07 25.15 -12.55
N PHE A 176 -18.53 24.08 -11.97
CA PHE A 176 -19.26 23.28 -11.00
C PHE A 176 -19.67 24.12 -9.77
N GLN A 177 -18.76 24.94 -9.26
CA GLN A 177 -18.99 25.77 -8.06
C GLN A 177 -19.87 26.98 -8.35
N LEU A 178 -19.73 27.58 -9.53
CA LEU A 178 -20.61 28.65 -9.99
C LEU A 178 -22.07 28.18 -10.00
N ASN A 179 -22.31 26.98 -10.55
CA ASN A 179 -23.65 26.37 -10.56
C ASN A 179 -24.17 26.04 -9.15
N ALA A 180 -23.27 25.78 -8.19
CA ALA A 180 -23.62 25.51 -6.80
C ALA A 180 -23.82 26.79 -5.96
N GLY A 181 -23.45 27.97 -6.47
CA GLY A 181 -23.47 29.22 -5.69
C GLY A 181 -22.53 29.18 -4.48
N ASP A 182 -21.37 28.55 -4.64
CA ASP A 182 -20.45 28.17 -3.55
C ASP A 182 -18.99 28.63 -3.77
N LEU A 183 -18.76 29.57 -4.70
CA LEU A 183 -17.42 30.03 -5.09
C LEU A 183 -16.64 30.71 -3.96
N ASP A 184 -17.31 31.52 -3.14
CA ASP A 184 -16.66 32.39 -2.14
C ASP A 184 -17.11 32.13 -0.69
N LYS A 185 -17.77 30.99 -0.43
CA LYS A 185 -18.21 30.66 0.92
C LYS A 185 -17.07 29.99 1.68
N PRO A 186 -16.69 30.49 2.88
CA PRO A 186 -15.72 29.80 3.73
C PRO A 186 -16.19 28.38 4.04
N LYS A 187 -15.31 27.40 3.87
CA LYS A 187 -15.63 25.99 4.09
C LYS A 187 -15.01 25.47 5.38
N THR A 188 -15.59 24.41 5.93
CA THR A 188 -14.99 23.69 7.06
C THR A 188 -14.05 22.59 6.59
N PHE A 189 -12.98 22.32 7.34
CA PHE A 189 -12.04 21.26 7.02
C PHE A 189 -12.75 19.90 7.16
N GLY A 190 -13.06 19.28 6.02
CA GLY A 190 -13.75 17.99 5.96
C GLY A 190 -12.80 16.81 6.18
N GLY A 191 -11.51 16.99 5.94
CA GLY A 191 -10.49 15.98 6.13
C GLY A 191 -9.49 15.91 4.98
N VAL A 192 -8.94 14.73 4.77
CA VAL A 192 -7.88 14.52 3.76
C VAL A 192 -8.29 13.55 2.67
N LEU A 193 -7.80 13.81 1.46
CA LEU A 193 -7.84 12.90 0.31
C LEU A 193 -6.49 12.17 0.23
N THR A 194 -6.50 10.85 0.09
CA THR A 194 -5.28 10.04 -0.07
C THR A 194 -5.50 8.93 -1.09
N ALA A 195 -5.45 9.28 -2.37
CA ALA A 195 -5.79 8.33 -3.42
C ALA A 195 -5.15 8.70 -4.75
N HIS A 196 -4.62 7.72 -5.47
CA HIS A 196 -4.26 7.88 -6.87
C HIS A 196 -4.48 6.58 -7.64
N GLY A 197 -4.95 6.65 -8.88
CA GLY A 197 -5.30 5.48 -9.70
C GLY A 197 -4.12 4.66 -10.25
N ARG A 198 -2.92 4.85 -9.70
CA ARG A 198 -1.74 4.05 -10.01
C ARG A 198 -1.13 3.59 -8.69
N PRO A 199 -0.82 2.28 -8.53
CA PRO A 199 -0.29 1.78 -7.26
C PRO A 199 1.02 2.46 -6.86
N SER A 200 1.91 2.73 -7.82
CA SER A 200 3.19 3.40 -7.55
C SER A 200 2.98 4.72 -6.81
N HIS A 201 2.09 5.58 -7.29
CA HIS A 201 1.83 6.86 -6.65
C HIS A 201 1.19 6.72 -5.26
N THR A 202 0.32 5.73 -5.08
CA THR A 202 -0.22 5.43 -3.75
C THR A 202 0.88 5.06 -2.76
N PHE A 203 1.86 4.24 -3.16
CA PHE A 203 2.90 3.71 -2.27
C PHE A 203 4.19 4.54 -2.19
N TYR A 204 4.48 5.40 -3.14
CA TYR A 204 5.63 6.32 -3.12
C TYR A 204 5.25 7.73 -2.65
N ASP A 205 4.05 8.20 -2.99
CA ASP A 205 3.65 9.60 -2.78
C ASP A 205 2.63 9.72 -1.63
N CYS A 206 1.47 9.07 -1.73
CA CYS A 206 0.35 9.26 -0.79
C CYS A 206 0.58 8.61 0.59
N LEU A 207 0.85 7.31 0.64
CA LEU A 207 0.94 6.58 1.91
C LEU A 207 2.17 6.96 2.77
N PRO A 208 3.35 7.26 2.20
CA PRO A 208 4.43 7.84 2.99
C PRO A 208 4.07 9.19 3.62
N ALA A 209 3.33 10.06 2.92
CA ALA A 209 2.81 11.30 3.49
C ALA A 209 1.86 11.03 4.67
N MET A 210 0.96 10.06 4.51
CA MET A 210 0.08 9.60 5.60
C MET A 210 0.86 9.04 6.79
N PHE A 211 1.95 8.30 6.54
CA PHE A 211 2.84 7.80 7.59
C PHE A 211 3.61 8.91 8.31
N HIS A 212 3.94 10.00 7.62
CA HIS A 212 4.48 11.20 8.27
C HIS A 212 3.45 11.82 9.22
N LEU A 213 2.19 11.97 8.80
CA LEU A 213 1.10 12.43 9.67
C LEU A 213 0.87 11.51 10.88
N HIS A 214 1.01 10.19 10.70
CA HIS A 214 1.00 9.20 11.79
C HIS A 214 2.10 9.50 12.81
N ARG A 215 3.36 9.69 12.37
CA ARG A 215 4.49 10.02 13.26
C ARG A 215 4.32 11.34 14.00
N LYS A 216 3.65 12.31 13.38
CA LYS A 216 3.28 13.61 13.98
C LYS A 216 2.02 13.53 14.86
N LYS A 217 1.41 12.34 15.01
CA LYS A 217 0.18 12.10 15.79
C LYS A 217 -1.02 12.94 15.32
N LEU A 218 -1.05 13.32 14.04
CA LEU A 218 -2.12 14.15 13.48
C LEU A 218 -3.33 13.33 13.02
N LEU A 219 -3.15 12.06 12.64
CA LEU A 219 -4.24 11.22 12.12
C LEU A 219 -5.47 11.16 13.05
N LYS A 220 -5.27 11.19 14.38
CA LYS A 220 -6.38 11.16 15.35
C LYS A 220 -7.27 12.39 15.27
N LYS A 221 -6.74 13.53 14.84
CA LYS A 221 -7.45 14.82 14.81
C LYS A 221 -8.15 15.10 13.48
N ILE A 222 -7.83 14.33 12.43
CA ILE A 222 -8.43 14.53 11.10
C ILE A 222 -9.88 14.00 11.12
N PRO A 223 -10.87 14.80 10.64
CA PRO A 223 -12.29 14.40 10.69
C PRO A 223 -12.61 13.19 9.82
N ALA A 224 -12.15 13.20 8.56
CA ALA A 224 -12.36 12.11 7.62
C ALA A 224 -11.15 11.85 6.72
N PHE A 225 -11.07 10.62 6.23
CA PHE A 225 -10.09 10.13 5.27
C PHE A 225 -10.85 9.60 4.07
N VAL A 226 -10.67 10.26 2.93
CA VAL A 226 -11.37 9.91 1.69
C VAL A 226 -10.40 9.21 0.76
N GLN A 227 -10.81 8.05 0.27
CA GLN A 227 -10.25 7.39 -0.90
C GLN A 227 -11.30 7.42 -2.02
N LEU A 228 -10.84 7.36 -3.27
CA LEU A 228 -11.73 7.27 -4.42
C LEU A 228 -11.84 5.82 -4.89
N GLU A 229 -13.01 5.45 -5.39
CA GLU A 229 -13.21 4.14 -6.02
C GLU A 229 -12.18 3.91 -7.14
N GLY A 230 -11.59 2.72 -7.16
CA GLY A 230 -10.50 2.37 -8.07
C GLY A 230 -9.11 2.80 -7.60
N TYR A 231 -9.01 3.61 -6.55
CA TYR A 231 -7.74 4.18 -6.05
C TYR A 231 -7.43 3.71 -4.61
N ASP A 232 -8.30 2.88 -4.03
CA ASP A 232 -8.21 2.33 -2.68
C ASP A 232 -7.37 1.04 -2.64
N TYR A 233 -6.08 1.16 -2.94
CA TYR A 233 -5.14 0.02 -2.92
C TYR A 233 -4.85 -0.55 -1.54
N VAL A 234 -5.15 0.20 -0.48
CA VAL A 234 -5.08 -0.27 0.90
C VAL A 234 -6.28 0.26 1.66
N GLN A 235 -6.77 -0.52 2.62
CA GLN A 235 -7.69 -0.02 3.64
C GLN A 235 -6.90 0.74 4.69
N LEU A 236 -7.10 2.05 4.79
CA LEU A 236 -6.35 2.90 5.73
C LEU A 236 -6.40 2.40 7.19
N PRO A 237 -7.55 1.93 7.75
CA PRO A 237 -7.60 1.38 9.10
C PRO A 237 -6.71 0.16 9.32
N ALA A 238 -6.46 -0.63 8.27
CA ALA A 238 -5.59 -1.80 8.35
C ALA A 238 -4.10 -1.42 8.43
N VAL A 239 -3.73 -0.23 7.91
CA VAL A 239 -2.38 0.32 7.98
C VAL A 239 -2.20 1.19 9.22
N PHE A 240 -3.19 2.01 9.57
CA PHE A 240 -3.13 3.03 10.61
C PHE A 240 -4.25 2.79 11.63
N SER A 241 -3.92 2.16 12.74
CA SER A 241 -4.87 1.80 13.80
C SER A 241 -5.65 2.98 14.40
N GLU A 242 -5.14 4.20 14.27
CA GLU A 242 -5.78 5.43 14.72
C GLU A 242 -6.97 5.83 13.83
N ILE A 243 -7.02 5.33 12.60
CA ILE A 243 -8.10 5.60 11.66
C ILE A 243 -9.19 4.54 11.88
N SER A 244 -10.32 4.97 12.43
CA SER A 244 -11.51 4.13 12.55
C SER A 244 -12.18 3.92 11.20
N SER A 245 -12.83 2.78 10.99
CA SER A 245 -13.62 2.51 9.77
C SER A 245 -14.67 3.59 9.48
N VAL A 246 -15.31 4.15 10.50
CA VAL A 246 -16.30 5.24 10.35
C VAL A 246 -15.71 6.52 9.75
N ARG A 247 -14.41 6.77 9.94
CA ARG A 247 -13.71 7.95 9.42
C ARG A 247 -13.03 7.70 8.08
N SER A 248 -12.95 6.45 7.63
CA SER A 248 -12.33 6.07 6.37
C SER A 248 -13.41 5.71 5.36
N VAL A 249 -13.56 6.52 4.33
CA VAL A 249 -14.62 6.33 3.33
C VAL A 249 -14.02 6.19 1.93
N THR A 250 -14.59 5.28 1.14
CA THR A 250 -14.34 5.19 -0.30
C THR A 250 -15.55 5.76 -1.03
N LEU A 251 -15.34 6.72 -1.93
CA LEU A 251 -16.41 7.40 -2.66
C LEU A 251 -16.13 7.40 -4.18
N LYS A 252 -17.19 7.46 -4.99
CA LYS A 252 -17.01 7.80 -6.41
C LYS A 252 -16.57 9.26 -6.54
N PRO A 253 -15.76 9.62 -7.56
CA PRO A 253 -15.35 11.01 -7.78
C PRO A 253 -16.51 12.00 -7.78
N ALA A 254 -17.62 11.67 -8.45
CA ALA A 254 -18.81 12.52 -8.51
C ALA A 254 -19.55 12.62 -7.17
N GLU A 255 -19.53 11.57 -6.35
CA GLU A 255 -20.14 11.59 -5.01
C GLU A 255 -19.29 12.41 -4.05
N PHE A 256 -17.96 12.33 -4.16
CA PHE A 256 -17.05 13.16 -3.38
C PHE A 256 -17.25 14.66 -3.65
N SER A 257 -17.30 15.08 -4.92
CA SER A 257 -17.57 16.49 -5.27
C SER A 257 -18.94 16.98 -4.77
N LYS A 258 -19.98 16.13 -4.84
CA LYS A 258 -21.31 16.45 -4.28
C LYS A 258 -21.28 16.56 -2.77
N ARG A 259 -20.57 15.67 -2.08
CA ARG A 259 -20.41 15.68 -0.63
C ARG A 259 -19.72 16.96 -0.16
N MET A 260 -18.60 17.34 -0.81
CA MET A 260 -17.90 18.60 -0.52
C MET A 260 -18.82 19.81 -0.58
N ALA A 261 -19.62 19.91 -1.65
CA ALA A 261 -20.56 21.01 -1.83
C ALA A 261 -21.70 20.98 -0.80
N ALA A 262 -22.27 19.81 -0.53
CA ALA A 262 -23.38 19.65 0.41
C ALA A 262 -22.99 19.93 1.87
N GLU A 263 -21.77 19.54 2.25
CA GLU A 263 -21.24 19.75 3.61
C GLU A 263 -20.60 21.14 3.79
N GLY A 264 -20.43 21.91 2.71
CA GLY A 264 -19.67 23.16 2.77
C GLY A 264 -18.24 22.93 3.28
N SER A 265 -17.57 21.89 2.76
CA SER A 265 -16.28 21.42 3.26
C SER A 265 -15.16 21.49 2.23
N PHE A 266 -13.93 21.74 2.71
CA PHE A 266 -12.71 21.63 1.93
C PHE A 266 -11.86 20.45 2.40
N TYR A 267 -11.09 19.89 1.47
CA TYR A 267 -10.22 18.75 1.69
C TYR A 267 -8.82 19.05 1.20
N PHE A 268 -7.84 18.41 1.85
CA PHE A 268 -6.44 18.49 1.49
C PHE A 268 -5.95 17.14 0.97
N HIS A 269 -5.40 17.08 -0.25
CA HIS A 269 -4.75 15.88 -0.75
C HIS A 269 -3.39 15.73 -0.08
N VAL A 270 -3.20 14.61 0.62
CA VAL A 270 -1.96 14.24 1.28
C VAL A 270 -1.10 13.37 0.36
N GLY A 271 0.00 13.93 -0.13
CA GLY A 271 1.03 13.23 -0.90
C GLY A 271 2.39 13.94 -0.90
N LEU A 272 3.48 13.17 -0.97
CA LEU A 272 4.83 13.67 -1.17
C LEU A 272 5.16 13.68 -2.66
N LEU A 273 6.06 14.55 -3.10
CA LEU A 273 6.70 14.39 -4.41
C LEU A 273 7.90 13.47 -4.24
N PHE A 274 7.72 12.16 -4.41
CA PHE A 274 8.80 11.22 -4.12
C PHE A 274 10.01 11.45 -5.03
N LYS A 275 11.11 11.85 -4.41
CA LYS A 275 12.46 11.80 -4.98
C LYS A 275 13.32 10.96 -4.05
N GLN A 276 13.90 9.87 -4.56
CA GLN A 276 14.58 8.84 -3.76
C GLN A 276 15.49 9.40 -2.67
N ARG A 277 16.23 10.47 -2.94
CA ARG A 277 17.21 11.03 -1.99
C ARG A 277 16.57 11.80 -0.84
N LEU A 278 15.43 12.44 -1.03
CA LEU A 278 14.82 13.34 -0.04
C LEU A 278 14.07 12.56 1.04
N HIS A 279 13.37 11.49 0.66
CA HIS A 279 12.40 10.82 1.54
C HIS A 279 12.81 9.39 1.94
N LEU A 280 14.02 8.94 1.63
CA LEU A 280 14.41 7.53 1.80
C LEU A 280 14.24 7.02 3.23
N LYS A 281 14.55 7.85 4.22
CA LYS A 281 14.41 7.48 5.64
C LYS A 281 12.94 7.28 6.02
N LEU A 282 12.07 8.20 5.62
CA LEU A 282 10.63 8.09 5.85
C LEU A 282 10.04 6.89 5.11
N VAL A 283 10.39 6.73 3.83
CA VAL A 283 9.94 5.62 2.98
C VAL A 283 10.38 4.27 3.54
N ASN A 284 11.63 4.10 3.95
CA ASN A 284 12.08 2.83 4.54
C ASN A 284 11.37 2.51 5.87
N ALA A 285 11.05 3.52 6.67
CA ALA A 285 10.28 3.32 7.90
C ALA A 285 8.83 2.94 7.59
N PHE A 286 8.22 3.60 6.60
CA PHE A 286 6.90 3.25 6.08
C PHE A 286 6.85 1.83 5.51
N ASP A 287 7.86 1.41 4.73
CA ASP A 287 7.92 0.08 4.13
C ASP A 287 7.81 -1.02 5.20
N LYS A 288 8.55 -0.87 6.31
CA LYS A 288 8.46 -1.80 7.45
C LYS A 288 7.08 -1.81 8.09
N HIS A 289 6.48 -0.63 8.22
CA HIS A 289 5.15 -0.45 8.82
C HIS A 289 4.04 -1.11 7.98
N VAL A 290 4.04 -0.88 6.67
CA VAL A 290 3.02 -1.43 5.76
C VAL A 290 3.18 -2.94 5.57
N VAL A 291 4.42 -3.46 5.48
CA VAL A 291 4.67 -4.90 5.41
C VAL A 291 4.17 -5.59 6.67
N LYS A 292 4.48 -5.05 7.86
CA LYS A 292 3.94 -5.58 9.12
C LYS A 292 2.41 -5.59 9.13
N SER A 293 1.79 -4.53 8.63
CA SER A 293 0.33 -4.41 8.56
C SER A 293 -0.29 -5.45 7.61
N ALA A 294 0.33 -5.68 6.44
CA ALA A 294 -0.12 -6.68 5.48
C ALA A 294 0.04 -8.12 6.03
N LEU A 295 1.15 -8.41 6.70
CA LEU A 295 1.40 -9.75 7.30
C LEU A 295 0.48 -10.07 8.48
N ASN A 296 -0.11 -9.06 9.13
CA ASN A 296 -1.10 -9.25 10.19
C ASN A 296 -2.52 -9.51 9.66
N GLN A 297 -2.76 -9.35 8.36
CA GLN A 297 -4.06 -9.70 7.77
C GLN A 297 -4.18 -11.21 7.55
N PRO A 298 -5.41 -11.76 7.50
CA PRO A 298 -5.62 -13.14 7.10
C PRO A 298 -4.96 -13.46 5.76
N PHE A 299 -4.33 -14.63 5.66
CA PHE A 299 -3.75 -15.15 4.43
C PHE A 299 -4.66 -16.25 3.87
N ASP A 300 -4.94 -16.21 2.57
CA ASP A 300 -5.74 -17.24 1.91
C ASP A 300 -4.90 -18.50 1.64
N ALA A 301 -4.72 -19.28 2.70
CA ALA A 301 -3.96 -20.53 2.65
C ALA A 301 -4.62 -21.61 1.76
N VAL A 302 -5.91 -21.47 1.42
CA VAL A 302 -6.60 -22.38 0.51
C VAL A 302 -6.18 -22.08 -0.93
N LYS A 303 -6.23 -20.80 -1.31
CA LYS A 303 -5.78 -20.35 -2.65
C LYS A 303 -4.30 -20.60 -2.88
N PHE A 304 -3.47 -20.39 -1.86
CA PHE A 304 -2.01 -20.53 -1.94
C PHE A 304 -1.51 -21.79 -1.22
N LYS A 305 -2.24 -22.89 -1.35
CA LYS A 305 -1.86 -24.16 -0.72
C LYS A 305 -0.48 -24.64 -1.18
N GLY A 306 0.37 -25.03 -0.24
CA GLY A 306 1.72 -25.56 -0.50
C GLY A 306 2.78 -24.52 -0.83
N ILE A 307 2.44 -23.22 -0.75
CA ILE A 307 3.35 -22.13 -1.12
C ILE A 307 4.59 -22.06 -0.21
N ASP A 308 4.47 -22.44 1.06
CA ASP A 308 5.55 -22.33 2.05
C ASP A 308 6.63 -23.43 1.90
N ASP A 309 6.32 -24.53 1.21
CA ASP A 309 7.20 -25.71 1.09
C ASP A 309 7.99 -25.74 -0.24
N THR A 310 7.98 -24.65 -1.01
CA THR A 310 8.52 -24.62 -2.38
C THR A 310 9.52 -23.50 -2.60
N LEU A 311 10.45 -23.72 -3.53
CA LEU A 311 11.33 -22.69 -4.07
C LEU A 311 10.52 -21.79 -5.01
N LEU A 312 10.01 -20.68 -4.46
CA LEU A 312 9.16 -19.74 -5.19
C LEU A 312 9.96 -18.76 -6.04
N ILE A 313 9.68 -18.76 -7.34
CA ILE A 313 10.17 -17.80 -8.31
C ILE A 313 9.04 -16.84 -8.67
N TRP A 314 9.23 -15.55 -8.43
CA TRP A 314 8.27 -14.51 -8.83
C TRP A 314 8.61 -13.98 -10.21
N PHE A 315 7.64 -13.96 -11.12
CA PHE A 315 7.79 -13.39 -12.45
C PHE A 315 6.70 -12.36 -12.73
N GLY A 316 7.09 -11.10 -12.92
CA GLY A 316 6.18 -10.01 -13.27
C GLY A 316 5.94 -9.95 -14.77
N VAL A 317 4.67 -10.06 -15.17
CA VAL A 317 4.19 -9.91 -16.55
C VAL A 317 3.45 -8.60 -16.74
N THR A 318 3.36 -8.15 -17.99
CA THR A 318 2.49 -7.03 -18.38
C THR A 318 2.10 -7.16 -19.85
N SER A 319 0.80 -7.08 -20.13
CA SER A 319 0.25 -7.09 -21.49
C SER A 319 0.08 -5.69 -22.09
N GLN A 320 0.16 -4.65 -21.25
CA GLN A 320 0.08 -3.25 -21.64
C GLN A 320 1.45 -2.67 -22.02
N LYS A 321 1.62 -1.37 -21.76
CA LYS A 321 2.86 -0.63 -21.97
C LYS A 321 4.09 -1.17 -21.23
N ARG A 322 5.28 -0.93 -21.79
CA ARG A 322 6.59 -1.38 -21.25
C ARG A 322 6.68 -2.90 -21.11
N SER A 323 6.10 -3.59 -22.08
CA SER A 323 6.10 -5.04 -22.16
C SER A 323 7.45 -5.54 -22.65
N TRP A 324 7.96 -6.58 -22.00
CA TRP A 324 9.05 -7.37 -22.56
C TRP A 324 8.44 -8.38 -23.54
N ILE A 325 8.77 -8.25 -24.82
CA ILE A 325 8.18 -9.02 -25.91
C ILE A 325 8.32 -10.54 -25.67
N GLU A 326 9.49 -11.00 -25.25
CA GLU A 326 9.79 -12.41 -25.03
C GLU A 326 9.47 -12.92 -23.61
N GLN A 327 8.74 -12.16 -22.79
CA GLN A 327 8.50 -12.47 -21.37
C GLN A 327 7.94 -13.88 -21.11
N VAL A 328 7.05 -14.38 -21.99
CA VAL A 328 6.47 -15.72 -21.88
C VAL A 328 7.53 -16.80 -22.07
N ASP A 329 8.33 -16.67 -23.12
CA ASP A 329 9.38 -17.63 -23.47
C ASP A 329 10.50 -17.62 -22.43
N ALA A 330 10.91 -16.43 -22.00
CA ALA A 330 11.94 -16.28 -20.99
C ALA A 330 11.51 -16.84 -19.62
N CYS A 331 10.27 -16.57 -19.20
CA CYS A 331 9.74 -17.13 -17.96
C CYS A 331 9.76 -18.66 -18.00
N ALA A 332 9.20 -19.26 -19.05
CA ALA A 332 9.13 -20.71 -19.18
C ALA A 332 10.53 -21.34 -19.25
N ALA A 333 11.44 -20.78 -20.05
CA ALA A 333 12.80 -21.26 -20.19
C ALA A 333 13.56 -21.23 -18.86
N PHE A 334 13.50 -20.11 -18.12
CA PHE A 334 14.21 -19.99 -16.85
C PHE A 334 13.64 -20.90 -15.77
N VAL A 335 12.31 -20.99 -15.65
CA VAL A 335 11.66 -21.82 -14.62
C VAL A 335 11.87 -23.31 -14.90
N ASN A 336 11.79 -23.76 -16.16
CA ASN A 336 12.12 -25.13 -16.54
C ASN A 336 13.60 -25.46 -16.26
N HIS A 337 14.50 -24.51 -16.53
CA HIS A 337 15.93 -24.65 -16.24
C HIS A 337 16.21 -24.85 -14.75
N LEU A 338 15.50 -24.12 -13.88
CA LEU A 338 15.59 -24.31 -12.42
C LEU A 338 14.96 -25.64 -11.99
N ALA A 339 13.78 -26.00 -12.51
CA ALA A 339 13.10 -27.25 -12.16
C ALA A 339 13.89 -28.51 -12.56
N ALA A 340 14.80 -28.40 -13.54
CA ALA A 340 15.74 -29.47 -13.88
C ALA A 340 16.84 -29.68 -12.82
N GLN A 341 17.09 -28.68 -11.96
CA GLN A 341 18.16 -28.68 -10.96
C GLN A 341 17.64 -28.81 -9.52
N TYR A 342 16.39 -28.43 -9.25
CA TYR A 342 15.79 -28.41 -7.92
C TYR A 342 14.42 -29.11 -7.94
N SER A 343 14.13 -29.94 -6.93
CA SER A 343 12.95 -30.82 -6.90
C SER A 343 11.60 -30.11 -6.66
N ASP A 344 11.61 -28.90 -6.11
CA ASP A 344 10.41 -28.25 -5.56
C ASP A 344 10.28 -26.78 -6.01
N VAL A 345 10.47 -26.52 -7.31
CA VAL A 345 10.30 -25.18 -7.89
C VAL A 345 8.83 -24.89 -8.17
N ALA A 346 8.37 -23.71 -7.76
CA ALA A 346 7.06 -23.20 -8.13
C ALA A 346 7.15 -21.76 -8.64
N LEU A 347 6.23 -21.40 -9.53
CA LEU A 347 6.16 -20.10 -10.17
C LEU A 347 5.03 -19.27 -9.55
N VAL A 348 5.32 -18.05 -9.13
CA VAL A 348 4.34 -17.01 -8.83
C VAL A 348 4.32 -16.02 -10.00
N VAL A 349 3.18 -15.89 -10.68
CA VAL A 349 3.01 -14.90 -11.74
C VAL A 349 2.31 -13.67 -11.20
N ASP A 350 2.98 -12.53 -11.32
CA ASP A 350 2.49 -11.21 -10.97
C ASP A 350 2.15 -10.38 -12.21
N GLY A 351 1.23 -9.44 -12.07
CA GLY A 351 0.78 -8.57 -13.16
C GLY A 351 -0.04 -7.42 -12.59
N TRP A 352 -1.15 -7.05 -13.25
CA TRP A 352 -2.03 -5.99 -12.78
C TRP A 352 -2.39 -6.13 -11.29
N THR A 353 -2.37 -5.00 -10.58
CA THR A 353 -2.68 -4.92 -9.15
C THR A 353 -4.02 -4.23 -8.98
N ASN A 354 -4.98 -4.92 -8.38
CA ASN A 354 -6.30 -4.34 -8.18
C ASN A 354 -6.36 -3.48 -6.92
N PRO A 355 -7.09 -2.36 -6.97
CA PRO A 355 -7.56 -1.69 -5.76
C PRO A 355 -8.66 -2.54 -5.11
N HIS A 356 -9.10 -2.21 -3.89
CA HIS A 356 -10.20 -2.91 -3.24
C HIS A 356 -11.54 -2.73 -3.98
N SER A 357 -11.71 -1.61 -4.68
CA SER A 357 -12.86 -1.32 -5.55
C SER A 357 -12.43 -1.27 -7.04
N PRO A 358 -12.18 -2.42 -7.69
CA PRO A 358 -11.69 -2.43 -9.08
C PRO A 358 -12.68 -1.81 -10.06
N ARG A 359 -12.17 -1.02 -11.01
CA ARG A 359 -12.95 -0.46 -12.12
C ARG A 359 -12.97 -1.44 -13.29
N ALA A 360 -13.79 -1.15 -14.31
CA ALA A 360 -13.83 -1.94 -15.55
C ALA A 360 -12.44 -2.13 -16.17
N LEU A 361 -11.66 -1.05 -16.27
CA LEU A 361 -10.28 -1.11 -16.77
C LEU A 361 -9.41 -2.05 -15.94
N ASP A 362 -9.53 -2.03 -14.61
CA ASP A 362 -8.71 -2.89 -13.74
C ASP A 362 -9.03 -4.39 -13.96
N ILE A 363 -10.30 -4.70 -14.25
CA ILE A 363 -10.77 -6.04 -14.58
C ILE A 363 -10.25 -6.48 -15.96
N GLU A 364 -10.34 -5.61 -16.96
CA GLU A 364 -9.88 -5.85 -18.33
C GLU A 364 -8.36 -6.11 -18.38
N GLU A 365 -7.57 -5.27 -17.73
CA GLU A 365 -6.12 -5.40 -17.65
C GLU A 365 -5.70 -6.67 -16.90
N SER A 366 -6.36 -6.97 -15.78
CA SER A 366 -6.15 -8.23 -15.05
C SER A 366 -6.45 -9.45 -15.92
N ALA A 367 -7.52 -9.39 -16.73
CA ALA A 367 -7.86 -10.48 -17.65
C ALA A 367 -6.85 -10.62 -18.78
N SER A 368 -6.33 -9.50 -19.30
CA SER A 368 -5.28 -9.50 -20.32
C SER A 368 -3.99 -10.14 -19.81
N ASP A 369 -3.53 -9.78 -18.61
CA ASP A 369 -2.33 -10.39 -18.03
C ASP A 369 -2.53 -11.88 -17.69
N ARG A 370 -3.74 -12.32 -17.33
CA ARG A 370 -4.03 -13.76 -17.09
C ARG A 370 -3.88 -14.61 -18.35
N LYS A 371 -4.11 -14.07 -19.55
CA LYS A 371 -3.86 -14.81 -20.80
C LYS A 371 -2.37 -15.17 -20.95
N LEU A 372 -1.46 -14.36 -20.41
CA LEU A 372 -0.03 -14.67 -20.41
C LEU A 372 0.29 -15.87 -19.50
N ILE A 373 -0.46 -16.07 -18.41
CA ILE A 373 -0.30 -17.26 -17.56
C ILE A 373 -0.58 -18.53 -18.35
N GLU A 374 -1.68 -18.57 -19.10
CA GLU A 374 -2.04 -19.74 -19.91
C GLU A 374 -0.93 -20.08 -20.92
N GLN A 375 -0.36 -19.05 -21.56
CA GLN A 375 0.75 -19.22 -22.49
C GLN A 375 2.02 -19.73 -21.79
N ILE A 376 2.36 -19.18 -20.61
CA ILE A 376 3.50 -19.65 -19.81
C ILE A 376 3.30 -21.10 -19.38
N GLN A 377 2.13 -21.42 -18.81
CA GLN A 377 1.78 -22.78 -18.35
C GLN A 377 1.87 -23.81 -19.47
N SER A 378 1.46 -23.46 -20.69
CA SER A 378 1.57 -24.36 -21.84
C SER A 378 3.01 -24.75 -22.21
N LYS A 379 4.00 -23.97 -21.74
CA LYS A 379 5.44 -24.16 -22.00
C LYS A 379 6.22 -24.66 -20.78
N LEU A 380 5.59 -24.74 -19.61
CA LEU A 380 6.22 -25.29 -18.39
C LEU A 380 6.18 -26.82 -18.38
N ALA A 381 7.13 -27.43 -17.68
CA ALA A 381 7.06 -28.85 -17.34
C ALA A 381 5.81 -29.16 -16.49
N LYS A 382 5.20 -30.32 -16.73
CA LYS A 382 3.84 -30.67 -16.23
C LYS A 382 3.62 -30.62 -14.71
N ASN A 383 4.69 -30.62 -13.91
CA ASN A 383 4.61 -30.73 -12.45
C ASN A 383 5.00 -29.43 -11.72
N ILE A 384 5.25 -28.34 -12.44
CA ILE A 384 5.63 -27.06 -11.80
C ILE A 384 4.35 -26.35 -11.34
N PRO A 385 4.13 -26.16 -10.03
CA PRO A 385 2.97 -25.42 -9.54
C PRO A 385 3.05 -23.95 -9.99
N VAL A 386 1.91 -23.39 -10.37
CA VAL A 386 1.81 -21.98 -10.76
C VAL A 386 0.75 -21.29 -9.91
N TYR A 387 1.17 -20.27 -9.18
CA TYR A 387 0.31 -19.39 -8.39
C TYR A 387 0.13 -18.06 -9.11
N SER A 388 -1.11 -17.59 -9.22
CA SER A 388 -1.39 -16.26 -9.77
C SER A 388 -1.71 -15.28 -8.66
N VAL A 389 -1.03 -14.13 -8.68
CA VAL A 389 -1.43 -12.95 -7.91
C VAL A 389 -1.98 -11.83 -8.81
N ILE A 390 -2.30 -12.12 -10.08
CA ILE A 390 -2.85 -11.13 -11.01
C ILE A 390 -4.26 -10.72 -10.60
N GLY A 391 -4.47 -9.42 -10.46
CA GLY A 391 -5.72 -8.84 -9.98
C GLY A 391 -5.93 -8.99 -8.47
N GLU A 392 -4.90 -9.41 -7.72
CA GLU A 392 -4.91 -9.36 -6.26
C GLU A 392 -4.62 -7.95 -5.74
N THR A 393 -5.03 -7.72 -4.50
CA THR A 393 -4.68 -6.49 -3.76
C THR A 393 -3.19 -6.47 -3.42
N PRO A 394 -2.59 -5.28 -3.18
CA PRO A 394 -1.20 -5.20 -2.73
C PRO A 394 -0.92 -6.00 -1.46
N PHE A 395 -1.87 -6.10 -0.53
CA PHE A 395 -1.67 -6.82 0.74
C PHE A 395 -1.54 -8.33 0.51
N THR A 396 -2.42 -8.94 -0.29
CA THR A 396 -2.27 -10.33 -0.71
C THR A 396 -0.92 -10.55 -1.40
N LYS A 397 -0.57 -9.65 -2.33
CA LYS A 397 0.71 -9.70 -3.05
C LYS A 397 1.91 -9.59 -2.13
N LEU A 398 1.90 -8.73 -1.12
CA LEU A 398 2.97 -8.60 -0.12
C LEU A 398 3.13 -9.88 0.70
N GLN A 399 2.02 -10.51 1.12
CA GLN A 399 2.07 -11.79 1.84
C GLN A 399 2.73 -12.88 0.98
N VAL A 400 2.39 -12.98 -0.31
CA VAL A 400 3.03 -13.93 -1.23
C VAL A 400 4.49 -13.55 -1.52
N ALA A 401 4.76 -12.28 -1.85
CA ALA A 401 6.10 -11.78 -2.13
C ALA A 401 7.07 -11.99 -0.95
N LYS A 402 6.58 -12.03 0.29
CA LYS A 402 7.40 -12.32 1.46
C LYS A 402 7.90 -13.78 1.50
N ARG A 403 7.33 -14.69 0.73
CA ARG A 403 7.76 -16.10 0.63
C ARG A 403 8.69 -16.37 -0.55
N VAL A 404 8.71 -15.44 -1.51
CA VAL A 404 9.52 -15.56 -2.72
C VAL A 404 11.01 -15.64 -2.39
N ALA A 405 11.70 -16.57 -3.04
CA ALA A 405 13.14 -16.72 -2.94
C ALA A 405 13.87 -15.82 -3.94
N PHE A 406 13.34 -15.72 -5.16
CA PHE A 406 13.94 -14.95 -6.24
C PHE A 406 12.89 -14.32 -7.15
N PHE A 407 13.13 -13.11 -7.65
CA PHE A 407 12.18 -12.42 -8.53
C PHE A 407 12.79 -11.97 -9.86
N ILE A 408 11.94 -11.87 -10.88
CA ILE A 408 12.20 -11.20 -12.16
C ILE A 408 11.01 -10.29 -12.42
N ALA A 409 11.23 -9.00 -12.60
CA ALA A 409 10.15 -8.05 -12.91
C ALA A 409 10.68 -6.80 -13.60
N ASN A 410 9.80 -6.07 -14.29
CA ASN A 410 10.17 -4.74 -14.77
C ASN A 410 10.37 -3.74 -13.60
N GLN A 411 11.20 -2.71 -13.82
CA GLN A 411 11.35 -1.61 -12.86
C GLN A 411 10.03 -0.83 -12.66
N MET A 412 9.97 0.01 -11.62
CA MET A 412 8.77 0.73 -11.18
C MET A 412 7.76 -0.15 -10.44
N THR A 413 6.50 -0.17 -10.89
CA THR A 413 5.40 -0.81 -10.15
C THR A 413 5.57 -2.32 -10.07
N GLY A 414 6.08 -2.99 -11.11
CA GLY A 414 6.15 -4.46 -11.16
C GLY A 414 7.14 -5.08 -10.18
N SER A 415 8.23 -4.36 -9.85
CA SER A 415 9.21 -4.81 -8.84
C SER A 415 8.93 -4.24 -7.45
N MET A 416 8.02 -3.28 -7.31
CA MET A 416 7.80 -2.55 -6.06
C MET A 416 7.47 -3.49 -4.87
N LEU A 417 6.52 -4.41 -5.03
CA LEU A 417 6.09 -5.27 -3.91
C LEU A 417 7.16 -6.27 -3.50
N VAL A 418 7.82 -6.90 -4.47
CA VAL A 418 8.80 -7.96 -4.22
C VAL A 418 10.19 -7.42 -3.86
N SER A 419 10.66 -6.36 -4.53
CA SER A 419 11.98 -5.77 -4.29
C SER A 419 11.95 -4.72 -3.19
N ARG A 420 11.17 -3.64 -3.31
CA ARG A 420 11.20 -2.53 -2.32
C ARG A 420 10.71 -2.98 -0.95
N PHE A 421 9.52 -3.57 -0.89
CA PHE A 421 8.84 -3.90 0.36
C PHE A 421 9.34 -5.21 0.96
N CYS A 422 9.41 -6.27 0.17
CA CYS A 422 9.80 -7.59 0.66
C CYS A 422 11.30 -7.86 0.62
N GLU A 423 12.09 -6.98 0.01
CA GLU A 423 13.56 -7.03 -0.02
C GLU A 423 14.08 -8.35 -0.61
N ARG A 424 13.34 -8.93 -1.56
CA ARG A 424 13.71 -10.19 -2.18
C ARG A 424 14.79 -9.95 -3.23
N PRO A 425 15.80 -10.83 -3.34
CA PRO A 425 16.81 -10.73 -4.37
C PRO A 425 16.20 -11.10 -5.73
N GLY A 426 16.73 -10.49 -6.79
CA GLY A 426 16.20 -10.75 -8.12
C GLY A 426 16.76 -9.86 -9.19
N ILE A 427 16.08 -9.84 -10.33
CA ILE A 427 16.46 -9.12 -11.52
C ILE A 427 15.39 -8.10 -11.87
N THR A 428 15.83 -6.91 -12.23
CA THR A 428 14.96 -5.90 -12.83
C THR A 428 15.34 -5.62 -14.27
N HIS A 429 14.36 -5.30 -15.11
CA HIS A 429 14.58 -4.93 -16.51
C HIS A 429 13.70 -3.73 -16.91
N MET A 430 14.09 -2.99 -17.94
CA MET A 430 13.34 -1.86 -18.50
C MET A 430 13.85 -1.50 -19.90
N SER A 431 13.03 -0.81 -20.71
CA SER A 431 13.43 -0.18 -21.97
C SER A 431 14.58 0.80 -21.79
N GLN A 432 15.40 0.98 -22.83
CA GLN A 432 16.46 1.99 -22.86
C GLN A 432 15.87 3.39 -22.68
N ALA A 433 14.79 3.70 -23.38
CA ALA A 433 14.11 4.99 -23.32
C ALA A 433 13.70 5.40 -21.89
N PHE A 434 13.37 4.44 -21.02
CA PHE A 434 12.83 4.74 -19.69
C PHE A 434 13.73 4.30 -18.52
N PHE A 435 14.89 3.68 -18.79
CA PHE A 435 15.76 3.13 -17.75
C PHE A 435 16.24 4.18 -16.74
N LYS A 436 16.71 5.35 -17.21
CA LYS A 436 17.23 6.40 -16.34
C LYS A 436 16.17 6.95 -15.39
N ASP A 437 14.97 7.20 -15.92
CA ASP A 437 13.87 7.76 -15.15
C ASP A 437 13.26 6.75 -14.19
N SER A 438 13.11 5.50 -14.63
CA SER A 438 12.64 4.42 -13.76
C SER A 438 13.61 4.16 -12.60
N ALA A 439 14.91 4.18 -12.84
CA ALA A 439 15.93 4.05 -11.82
C ALA A 439 15.92 5.22 -10.82
N ALA A 440 15.56 6.44 -11.25
CA ALA A 440 15.45 7.61 -10.38
C ALA A 440 14.15 7.65 -9.55
N GLN A 441 13.09 7.00 -10.04
CA GLN A 441 11.75 7.05 -9.46
C GLN A 441 11.36 5.79 -8.67
N SER A 442 12.17 4.72 -8.70
CA SER A 442 11.85 3.46 -7.99
C SER A 442 12.97 2.93 -7.11
N VAL A 443 12.62 2.52 -5.89
CA VAL A 443 13.54 1.85 -4.98
C VAL A 443 13.58 0.36 -5.33
N ASN A 444 14.76 -0.15 -5.69
CA ASN A 444 14.96 -1.56 -6.02
C ASN A 444 16.02 -2.13 -5.07
N LYS A 445 15.59 -2.77 -3.98
CA LYS A 445 16.49 -3.37 -2.98
C LYS A 445 16.85 -4.80 -3.39
N HIS A 446 18.12 -5.17 -3.24
CA HIS A 446 18.67 -6.49 -3.58
C HIS A 446 18.43 -6.95 -5.04
N ALA A 447 18.04 -6.02 -5.90
CA ALA A 447 17.84 -6.27 -7.31
C ALA A 447 19.13 -6.00 -8.09
N ILE A 448 19.39 -6.81 -9.11
CA ILE A 448 20.40 -6.53 -10.12
C ILE A 448 19.67 -6.13 -11.40
N ALA A 449 19.96 -4.95 -11.94
CA ALA A 449 19.40 -4.55 -13.23
C ALA A 449 20.03 -5.39 -14.34
N TYR A 450 19.20 -5.88 -15.27
CA TYR A 450 19.68 -6.50 -16.49
C TYR A 450 20.48 -5.46 -17.31
N PRO A 451 21.61 -5.85 -17.95
CA PRO A 451 22.47 -4.89 -18.64
C PRO A 451 21.72 -4.15 -19.75
N ILE A 452 21.67 -2.82 -19.64
CA ILE A 452 20.79 -1.99 -20.48
C ILE A 452 21.21 -1.98 -21.95
N GLU A 453 22.51 -2.16 -22.21
CA GLU A 453 23.09 -2.30 -23.54
C GLU A 453 22.63 -3.57 -24.28
N LYS A 454 22.08 -4.55 -23.55
CA LYS A 454 21.50 -5.78 -24.11
C LYS A 454 19.98 -5.70 -24.31
N VAL A 455 19.35 -4.60 -23.92
CA VAL A 455 17.92 -4.35 -24.14
C VAL A 455 17.76 -3.62 -25.47
N LYS A 456 16.74 -3.94 -26.26
CA LYS A 456 16.40 -3.20 -27.49
C LYS A 456 14.98 -2.69 -27.40
N ASP A 457 14.79 -1.39 -27.58
CA ASP A 457 13.46 -0.80 -27.62
C ASP A 457 12.71 -1.28 -28.88
N ALA A 458 11.41 -1.53 -28.74
CA ALA A 458 10.55 -1.97 -29.83
C ALA A 458 10.45 -0.84 -30.88
N VAL A 459 10.70 -1.18 -32.15
CA VAL A 459 10.79 -0.19 -33.23
C VAL A 459 9.44 0.49 -33.46
N GLU A 460 8.36 -0.29 -33.32
CA GLU A 460 6.97 0.15 -33.43
C GLU A 460 6.50 1.09 -32.30
N ASP A 461 7.30 1.25 -31.25
CA ASP A 461 6.98 2.07 -30.09
C ASP A 461 7.83 3.36 -30.00
N LEU A 462 8.73 3.61 -30.96
CA LEU A 462 9.67 4.74 -30.90
C LEU A 462 9.02 6.13 -30.95
N ASP A 463 7.80 6.23 -31.46
CA ASP A 463 6.98 7.46 -31.48
C ASP A 463 6.14 7.64 -30.20
N LYS A 464 6.05 6.60 -29.36
CA LYS A 464 5.33 6.66 -28.10
C LYS A 464 6.15 7.41 -27.06
N ARG A 465 5.46 7.87 -26.02
CA ARG A 465 6.15 8.42 -24.84
C ARG A 465 7.07 7.35 -24.26
N MET A 466 8.23 7.75 -23.74
CA MET A 466 9.22 6.84 -23.16
C MET A 466 8.64 5.83 -22.15
N ASP A 467 7.65 6.25 -21.34
CA ASP A 467 7.00 5.39 -20.33
C ASP A 467 6.01 4.37 -20.93
N GLN A 468 5.90 4.35 -22.26
CA GLN A 468 5.04 3.45 -23.02
C GLN A 468 5.80 2.43 -23.87
N VAL A 469 7.11 2.63 -24.05
CA VAL A 469 7.95 1.84 -24.96
C VAL A 469 8.16 0.41 -24.46
N SER A 470 7.71 -0.55 -25.25
CA SER A 470 8.01 -1.98 -25.09
C SER A 470 9.41 -2.30 -25.59
N TYR A 471 9.94 -3.48 -25.24
CA TYR A 471 11.33 -3.81 -25.53
C TYR A 471 11.56 -5.32 -25.64
N SER A 472 12.68 -5.67 -26.27
CA SER A 472 13.14 -7.02 -26.52
C SER A 472 14.40 -7.31 -25.70
N ILE A 473 14.45 -8.52 -25.15
CA ILE A 473 15.64 -9.11 -24.53
C ILE A 473 15.74 -10.55 -25.03
N ALA A 474 16.91 -10.93 -25.56
CA ALA A 474 17.14 -12.27 -26.07
C ALA A 474 17.03 -13.32 -24.94
N VAL A 475 16.17 -14.33 -25.14
CA VAL A 475 15.88 -15.35 -24.13
C VAL A 475 17.13 -16.12 -23.67
N PRO A 476 18.01 -16.64 -24.56
CA PRO A 476 19.18 -17.40 -24.13
C PRO A 476 20.12 -16.56 -23.25
N ASP A 477 20.44 -15.35 -23.70
CA ASP A 477 21.29 -14.41 -22.96
C ASP A 477 20.69 -14.06 -21.59
N PHE A 478 19.37 -13.88 -21.54
CA PHE A 478 18.68 -13.59 -20.28
C PHE A 478 18.74 -14.78 -19.32
N VAL A 479 18.48 -16.00 -19.78
CA VAL A 479 18.48 -17.19 -18.93
C VAL A 479 19.88 -17.44 -18.35
N GLU A 480 20.94 -17.28 -19.16
CA GLU A 480 22.33 -17.39 -18.70
C GLU A 480 22.64 -16.34 -17.61
N PHE A 481 22.28 -15.07 -17.87
CA PHE A 481 22.45 -14.00 -16.90
C PHE A 481 21.66 -14.28 -15.61
N ALA A 482 20.40 -14.71 -15.76
CA ALA A 482 19.50 -14.95 -14.64
C ALA A 482 19.97 -16.11 -13.77
N GLU A 483 20.50 -17.18 -14.37
CA GLU A 483 21.13 -18.27 -13.65
C GLU A 483 22.37 -17.79 -12.87
N GLY A 484 23.23 -16.98 -13.48
CA GLY A 484 24.41 -16.44 -12.81
C GLY A 484 24.05 -15.59 -11.58
N VAL A 485 23.05 -14.70 -11.73
CA VAL A 485 22.53 -13.90 -10.61
C VAL A 485 21.85 -14.80 -9.58
N PHE A 486 21.01 -15.74 -10.02
CA PHE A 486 20.33 -16.69 -9.15
C PHE A 486 21.35 -17.46 -8.32
N LYS A 487 22.34 -18.14 -8.91
CA LYS A 487 23.36 -18.92 -8.17
C LYS A 487 24.16 -18.07 -7.18
N LYS A 488 24.57 -16.87 -7.60
CA LYS A 488 25.29 -15.93 -6.73
C LYS A 488 24.45 -15.56 -5.51
N GLN A 489 23.18 -15.26 -5.73
CA GLN A 489 22.24 -14.97 -4.65
C GLN A 489 21.77 -16.25 -3.95
N PHE A 490 21.78 -17.42 -4.57
CA PHE A 490 21.18 -18.63 -4.02
C PHE A 490 21.97 -19.16 -2.84
N SER A 491 23.30 -19.03 -2.87
CA SER A 491 24.14 -19.32 -1.70
C SER A 491 23.84 -18.38 -0.52
N SER A 492 23.62 -17.09 -0.77
CA SER A 492 23.19 -16.14 0.26
C SER A 492 21.73 -16.33 0.65
N ILE A 493 20.86 -16.77 -0.26
CA ILE A 493 19.46 -17.11 -0.06
C ILE A 493 19.37 -18.38 0.78
N GLN A 494 20.15 -19.43 0.55
CA GLN A 494 20.16 -20.60 1.44
C GLN A 494 20.68 -20.23 2.83
N ALA A 495 21.70 -19.37 2.92
CA ALA A 495 22.13 -18.83 4.21
C ALA A 495 21.07 -17.91 4.86
N TYR A 496 20.27 -17.20 4.05
CA TYR A 496 19.20 -16.32 4.50
C TYR A 496 17.93 -17.10 4.84
N LEU A 497 17.59 -18.14 4.09
CA LEU A 497 16.49 -19.07 4.32
C LEU A 497 16.82 -19.91 5.53
N SER A 498 18.04 -20.42 5.70
CA SER A 498 18.44 -21.07 6.97
C SER A 498 18.47 -20.11 8.17
N LYS A 499 18.74 -18.81 7.97
CA LYS A 499 18.61 -17.77 9.00
C LYS A 499 17.17 -17.31 9.21
N GLN A 500 16.34 -17.31 8.17
CA GLN A 500 14.91 -17.13 8.27
C GLN A 500 14.35 -18.37 8.95
N ASP A 501 14.79 -19.59 8.73
CA ASP A 501 14.46 -20.79 9.49
C ASP A 501 14.91 -20.68 10.96
N LEU A 502 15.81 -19.75 11.31
CA LEU A 502 16.09 -19.38 12.70
C LEU A 502 15.15 -18.29 13.28
N VAL A 503 14.41 -17.57 12.43
CA VAL A 503 13.46 -16.47 12.77
C VAL A 503 11.99 -16.78 12.37
N SER A 504 11.80 -17.82 11.56
CA SER A 504 10.63 -18.36 10.86
C SER A 504 10.71 -19.89 10.79
N SER A 505 11.56 -20.55 11.60
CA SER A 505 11.05 -21.70 12.34
C SER A 505 9.95 -21.17 13.26
N THR A 506 8.81 -20.89 12.66
CA THR A 506 7.57 -21.38 13.21
C THR A 506 7.67 -22.90 13.20
N LYS A 507 8.49 -23.44 14.11
CA LYS A 507 7.98 -24.18 15.25
C LYS A 507 6.48 -23.91 15.32
N THR A 508 5.66 -24.72 14.64
CA THR A 508 4.25 -24.42 14.43
C THR A 508 3.63 -24.46 15.81
N ALA A 509 3.46 -23.28 16.41
CA ALA A 509 3.03 -23.11 17.78
C ALA A 509 1.51 -23.01 17.77
N PHE A 510 0.86 -24.08 18.16
CA PHE A 510 -0.58 -24.10 18.40
C PHE A 510 -0.84 -23.49 19.77
N ASP A 511 -1.33 -22.25 19.81
CA ASP A 511 -1.81 -21.64 21.05
C ASP A 511 -3.15 -22.24 21.45
N LEU A 512 -3.12 -23.00 22.55
CA LEU A 512 -4.27 -23.75 23.05
C LEU A 512 -5.14 -22.90 23.98
N LEU A 513 -4.68 -21.74 24.48
CA LEU A 513 -5.37 -21.00 25.54
C LEU A 513 -6.83 -20.63 25.20
N THR A 514 -7.10 -20.30 23.94
CA THR A 514 -8.45 -19.93 23.47
C THR A 514 -9.28 -21.12 22.99
N LYS A 515 -8.73 -22.33 23.11
CA LYS A 515 -9.24 -23.57 22.49
C LYS A 515 -9.42 -24.68 23.52
N LEU A 516 -9.52 -24.34 24.81
CA LEU A 516 -9.81 -25.30 25.88
C LEU A 516 -11.29 -25.27 26.26
N GLU A 517 -11.84 -26.45 26.50
CA GLU A 517 -13.16 -26.65 27.09
C GLU A 517 -12.99 -27.34 28.46
N PRO A 518 -13.41 -26.73 29.57
CA PRO A 518 -13.39 -27.40 30.88
C PRO A 518 -14.39 -28.56 30.87
N LYS A 519 -14.03 -29.70 31.47
CA LYS A 519 -14.91 -30.89 31.56
C LYS A 519 -15.16 -31.37 32.97
N LYS A 520 -14.11 -31.55 33.78
CA LYS A 520 -14.19 -32.16 35.12
C LYS A 520 -13.35 -31.37 36.10
N ASP A 521 -13.86 -31.25 37.33
CA ASP A 521 -13.19 -30.66 38.49
C ASP A 521 -12.59 -29.27 38.27
N LEU A 522 -13.20 -28.47 37.39
CA LEU A 522 -12.78 -27.11 37.05
C LEU A 522 -13.96 -26.15 37.10
N VAL A 523 -13.82 -25.11 37.91
CA VAL A 523 -14.79 -24.00 37.96
C VAL A 523 -14.04 -22.66 37.83
N PRO A 524 -14.67 -21.62 37.25
CA PRO A 524 -14.13 -20.27 37.29
C PRO A 524 -13.96 -19.79 38.74
N ASP A 525 -12.84 -19.13 39.05
CA ASP A 525 -12.62 -18.51 40.36
C ASP A 525 -13.20 -17.08 40.43
N GLN A 526 -13.21 -16.44 41.60
CA GLN A 526 -13.78 -15.10 41.79
C GLN A 526 -13.06 -14.01 40.98
N GLU A 527 -11.77 -14.18 40.72
CA GLU A 527 -10.99 -13.30 39.85
C GLU A 527 -11.15 -13.73 38.38
N ALA A 528 -11.64 -12.83 37.53
CA ALA A 528 -11.76 -13.07 36.10
C ALA A 528 -10.39 -13.50 35.52
N ALA A 529 -10.37 -14.66 34.83
CA ALA A 529 -9.21 -15.37 34.28
C ALA A 529 -8.51 -16.41 35.18
N TYR A 530 -8.94 -16.63 36.41
CA TYR A 530 -8.48 -17.76 37.24
C TYR A 530 -9.45 -18.95 37.19
N TRP A 531 -8.89 -20.15 37.32
CA TRP A 531 -9.59 -21.42 37.46
C TRP A 531 -9.30 -22.00 38.84
N ARG A 532 -10.30 -22.66 39.41
CA ARG A 532 -10.18 -23.43 40.65
C ARG A 532 -10.38 -24.91 40.33
N SER A 533 -9.40 -25.73 40.69
CA SER A 533 -9.58 -27.17 40.73
C SER A 533 -10.44 -27.54 41.95
N THR A 534 -11.53 -28.28 41.76
CA THR A 534 -12.43 -28.74 42.84
C THR A 534 -12.21 -30.21 43.22
N GLY A 535 -11.21 -30.85 42.62
CA GLY A 535 -10.85 -32.25 42.83
C GLY A 535 -9.39 -32.51 42.48
N ASP A 536 -9.02 -33.78 42.39
CA ASP A 536 -7.67 -34.25 42.06
C ASP A 536 -7.46 -34.54 40.56
N ASP A 537 -8.49 -34.35 39.74
CA ASP A 537 -8.50 -34.67 38.30
C ASP A 537 -9.11 -33.53 37.45
N PRO A 538 -8.55 -32.30 37.46
CA PRO A 538 -9.03 -31.20 36.64
C PRO A 538 -8.75 -31.44 35.16
N ILE A 539 -9.79 -31.37 34.30
CA ILE A 539 -9.67 -31.72 32.88
C ILE A 539 -10.08 -30.57 31.96
N PHE A 540 -9.15 -30.14 31.11
CA PHE A 540 -9.47 -29.42 29.88
C PHE A 540 -9.40 -30.34 28.67
N MET A 541 -10.32 -30.15 27.73
CA MET A 541 -10.28 -30.75 26.41
C MET A 541 -9.90 -29.71 25.37
N VAL A 542 -8.96 -30.05 24.49
CA VAL A 542 -8.63 -29.18 23.35
C VAL A 542 -9.72 -29.29 22.30
N ASN A 543 -10.09 -28.15 21.72
CA ASN A 543 -11.11 -28.06 20.69
C ASN A 543 -10.78 -28.99 19.50
N PRO A 544 -11.73 -29.85 19.05
CA PRO A 544 -11.50 -30.81 17.98
C PRO A 544 -11.02 -30.19 16.65
N THR A 545 -11.32 -28.93 16.38
CA THR A 545 -10.91 -28.23 15.15
C THR A 545 -9.40 -28.08 14.99
N LEU A 546 -8.63 -28.14 16.09
CA LEU A 546 -7.17 -28.09 16.05
C LEU A 546 -6.53 -29.44 15.74
N LEU A 547 -7.22 -30.56 16.01
CA LEU A 547 -6.62 -31.89 15.98
C LEU A 547 -6.11 -32.31 14.59
N PRO A 548 -6.82 -32.01 13.48
CA PRO A 548 -6.32 -32.32 12.14
C PRO A 548 -5.01 -31.59 11.78
N LEU A 549 -4.65 -30.55 12.52
CA LEU A 549 -3.43 -29.77 12.30
C LEU A 549 -2.21 -30.37 13.00
N ILE A 550 -2.41 -31.23 14.01
CA ILE A 550 -1.33 -31.95 14.70
C ILE A 550 -0.98 -33.20 13.88
N LYS A 551 0.08 -33.11 13.09
CA LYS A 551 0.58 -34.19 12.22
C LYS A 551 1.60 -35.07 12.95
N PRO A 552 1.86 -36.31 12.50
CA PRO A 552 2.94 -37.12 13.05
C PRO A 552 4.29 -36.40 12.98
N ASP A 553 4.86 -36.06 14.14
CA ASP A 553 6.15 -35.39 14.31
C ASP A 553 6.55 -35.33 15.80
N THR A 554 7.72 -34.77 16.09
CA THR A 554 8.15 -34.39 17.43
C THR A 554 7.63 -32.99 17.78
N TYR A 555 7.14 -32.81 19.01
CA TYR A 555 6.61 -31.54 19.51
C TYR A 555 7.15 -31.21 20.90
N ASP A 556 7.32 -29.92 21.17
CA ASP A 556 7.49 -29.34 22.50
C ASP A 556 6.11 -28.90 23.04
N PHE A 557 5.65 -29.50 24.13
CA PHE A 557 4.55 -28.96 24.92
C PHE A 557 5.10 -27.94 25.91
N ASN A 558 4.54 -26.72 25.92
CA ASN A 558 4.97 -25.62 26.76
C ASN A 558 3.80 -25.10 27.58
N VAL A 559 3.99 -24.99 28.89
CA VAL A 559 2.96 -24.54 29.83
C VAL A 559 3.54 -23.52 30.81
N ALA A 560 2.78 -22.45 31.06
CA ALA A 560 3.07 -21.49 32.11
C ALA A 560 1.78 -21.15 32.87
N LEU A 561 1.77 -21.47 34.15
CA LEU A 561 0.66 -21.31 35.07
C LEU A 561 1.09 -20.39 36.23
N ASP A 562 0.24 -19.43 36.57
CA ASP A 562 0.36 -18.71 37.84
C ASP A 562 -0.44 -19.48 38.90
N PHE A 563 0.24 -20.01 39.91
CA PHE A 563 -0.34 -20.93 40.90
C PHE A 563 -0.46 -20.29 42.29
N LYS A 564 -1.64 -20.45 42.90
CA LYS A 564 -1.88 -20.30 44.33
C LYS A 564 -2.34 -21.66 44.86
N SER A 565 -1.41 -22.45 45.39
CA SER A 565 -1.76 -23.74 46.00
C SER A 565 -2.67 -23.53 47.22
N LEU A 566 -3.79 -24.26 47.27
CA LEU A 566 -4.72 -24.24 48.39
C LEU A 566 -4.34 -25.26 49.48
N ALA A 567 -3.50 -26.24 49.14
CA ALA A 567 -3.02 -27.25 50.08
C ALA A 567 -1.86 -26.72 50.95
N PRO A 568 -1.77 -27.12 52.24
CA PRO A 568 -0.70 -26.70 53.12
C PRO A 568 0.67 -27.19 52.62
N LYS A 569 1.45 -26.26 52.05
CA LYS A 569 2.89 -26.33 51.71
C LYS A 569 3.45 -27.76 51.59
N LYS A 570 2.98 -28.56 50.63
CA LYS A 570 3.90 -29.51 50.01
C LYS A 570 4.92 -28.62 49.29
N LYS A 571 6.16 -28.56 49.80
CA LYS A 571 7.35 -28.04 49.09
C LYS A 571 7.69 -28.92 47.88
N GLY A 572 6.67 -29.33 47.14
CA GLY A 572 6.70 -30.38 46.13
C GLY A 572 6.50 -29.77 44.75
N ARG A 573 7.14 -30.42 43.79
CA ARG A 573 6.95 -30.20 42.36
C ARG A 573 5.46 -30.35 42.03
N VAL A 574 4.91 -29.41 41.27
CA VAL A 574 3.57 -29.54 40.69
C VAL A 574 3.75 -30.16 39.31
N PHE A 575 2.91 -31.12 38.95
CA PHE A 575 2.94 -31.73 37.63
C PHE A 575 1.67 -31.38 36.86
N SER A 576 1.84 -31.03 35.59
CA SER A 576 0.76 -31.06 34.61
C SER A 576 0.88 -32.33 33.79
N LYS A 577 -0.23 -32.78 33.21
CA LYS A 577 -0.23 -33.91 32.29
C LYS A 577 -0.93 -33.54 30.99
N VAL A 578 -0.43 -34.12 29.89
CA VAL A 578 -1.07 -34.05 28.58
C VAL A 578 -1.30 -35.46 28.08
N TYR A 579 -2.49 -35.71 27.56
CA TYR A 579 -2.85 -37.00 26.98
C TYR A 579 -3.22 -36.79 25.52
N ILE A 580 -2.76 -37.71 24.68
CA ILE A 580 -3.01 -37.70 23.25
C ILE A 580 -3.72 -39.00 22.91
N ASP A 581 -4.93 -38.88 22.37
CA ASP A 581 -5.72 -40.01 21.93
C ASP A 581 -5.57 -40.20 20.41
N TYR A 582 -5.23 -41.42 20.02
CA TYR A 582 -5.09 -41.86 18.64
C TYR A 582 -6.23 -42.78 18.17
N GLY A 583 -7.29 -42.96 18.97
CA GLY A 583 -8.40 -43.87 18.69
C GLY A 583 -8.70 -44.87 19.81
N GLN A 584 -7.89 -44.87 20.88
CA GLN A 584 -7.92 -45.91 21.92
C GLN A 584 -8.35 -45.37 23.29
N GLY A 585 -8.66 -44.08 23.38
CA GLY A 585 -8.92 -43.38 24.63
C GLY A 585 -7.63 -42.89 25.31
N TYR A 586 -7.80 -42.25 26.46
CA TYR A 586 -6.69 -41.70 27.25
C TYR A 586 -6.10 -42.78 28.17
N SER A 587 -4.77 -42.89 28.20
CA SER A 587 -4.02 -43.84 29.05
C SER A 587 -2.99 -43.11 29.92
N GLU A 588 -2.96 -43.42 31.22
CA GLU A 588 -1.94 -42.92 32.16
C GLU A 588 -0.51 -43.32 31.75
N GLN A 589 -0.35 -44.48 31.11
CA GLN A 589 0.96 -44.97 30.67
C GLN A 589 1.51 -44.15 29.49
N GLN A 590 0.63 -43.43 28.79
CA GLN A 590 0.95 -42.59 27.64
C GLN A 590 0.89 -41.09 27.99
N ALA A 591 0.62 -40.75 29.26
CA ALA A 591 0.55 -39.37 29.70
C ALA A 591 1.92 -38.70 29.62
N LEU A 592 1.99 -37.55 28.98
CA LEU A 592 3.16 -36.69 29.01
C LEU A 592 3.16 -35.90 30.31
N ILE A 593 4.07 -36.25 31.22
CA ILE A 593 4.21 -35.58 32.51
C ILE A 593 5.12 -34.35 32.34
N VAL A 594 4.62 -33.19 32.74
CA VAL A 594 5.32 -31.90 32.67
C VAL A 594 5.56 -31.39 34.09
N GLU A 595 6.82 -31.44 34.54
CA GLU A 595 7.20 -30.86 35.83
C GLU A 595 7.19 -29.32 35.73
N LEU A 596 6.41 -28.67 36.59
CA LEU A 596 6.34 -27.21 36.67
C LEU A 596 7.32 -26.70 37.72
N LYS A 597 8.32 -25.93 37.27
CA LYS A 597 9.23 -25.20 38.14
C LYS A 597 8.80 -23.74 38.15
N GLU A 598 8.40 -23.25 39.31
CA GLU A 598 7.86 -21.88 39.47
C GLU A 598 6.68 -21.61 38.50
N GLY A 599 5.85 -22.63 38.26
CA GLY A 599 4.69 -22.54 37.37
C GLY A 599 5.00 -22.70 35.89
N VAL A 600 6.26 -22.86 35.48
CA VAL A 600 6.65 -23.05 34.08
C VAL A 600 7.20 -24.45 33.86
N GLY A 601 6.76 -25.10 32.78
CA GLY A 601 7.25 -26.41 32.39
C GLY A 601 7.20 -26.64 30.88
N SER A 602 8.02 -27.58 30.42
CA SER A 602 8.01 -28.03 29.04
C SER A 602 8.37 -29.50 28.95
N ALA A 603 7.77 -30.24 28.02
CA ALA A 603 8.13 -31.62 27.74
C ALA A 603 8.05 -31.91 26.24
N LYS A 604 8.96 -32.76 25.75
CA LYS A 604 8.98 -33.24 24.37
C LYS A 604 8.17 -34.52 24.24
N PHE A 605 7.45 -34.66 23.14
CA PHE A 605 6.71 -35.87 22.81
C PHE A 605 6.66 -36.12 21.31
N GLU A 606 6.46 -37.39 20.94
CA GLU A 606 6.28 -37.81 19.56
C GLU A 606 4.79 -38.10 19.30
N VAL A 607 4.29 -37.55 18.18
CA VAL A 607 2.98 -37.85 17.63
C VAL A 607 3.16 -38.95 16.60
N ASN A 608 2.58 -40.12 16.86
CA ASN A 608 2.81 -41.31 16.02
C ASN A 608 1.68 -41.61 15.02
N GLY A 609 0.62 -40.80 15.02
CA GLY A 609 -0.55 -41.05 14.18
C GLY A 609 -1.52 -39.88 14.16
N ASN A 610 -2.72 -40.13 13.64
CA ASN A 610 -3.78 -39.14 13.62
C ASN A 610 -4.30 -38.90 15.04
N VAL A 611 -4.18 -37.67 15.53
CA VAL A 611 -4.70 -37.26 16.83
C VAL A 611 -6.22 -37.06 16.73
N ILE A 612 -6.97 -37.77 17.57
CA ILE A 612 -8.43 -37.63 17.66
C ILE A 612 -8.90 -36.94 18.95
N GLY A 613 -8.00 -36.75 19.91
CA GLY A 613 -8.26 -36.00 21.13
C GLY A 613 -6.98 -35.55 21.82
N VAL A 614 -7.02 -34.36 22.43
CA VAL A 614 -5.99 -33.90 23.36
C VAL A 614 -6.66 -33.46 24.65
N ARG A 615 -6.22 -34.05 25.76
CA ARG A 615 -6.65 -33.73 27.12
C ARG A 615 -5.48 -33.08 27.85
N PHE A 616 -5.76 -32.01 28.59
CA PHE A 616 -4.78 -31.30 29.40
C PHE A 616 -5.25 -31.21 30.85
N ASP A 617 -4.41 -31.71 31.74
CA ASP A 617 -4.62 -31.68 33.17
C ASP A 617 -3.62 -30.69 33.79
N PRO A 618 -4.08 -29.51 34.23
CA PRO A 618 -3.20 -28.42 34.63
C PRO A 618 -2.44 -28.71 35.92
N THR A 619 -2.99 -29.54 36.81
CA THR A 619 -2.40 -29.87 38.11
C THR A 619 -2.91 -31.21 38.63
N ASP A 620 -2.11 -31.86 39.47
CA ASP A 620 -2.40 -33.07 40.21
C ASP A 620 -2.91 -32.82 41.65
N CYS A 621 -3.32 -31.59 41.97
CA CYS A 621 -3.81 -31.21 43.30
C CYS A 621 -4.84 -30.08 43.27
N GLU A 622 -5.56 -29.87 44.38
CA GLU A 622 -6.44 -28.70 44.54
C GLU A 622 -5.64 -27.40 44.51
N ALA A 623 -5.95 -26.53 43.56
CA ALA A 623 -5.27 -25.26 43.37
C ALA A 623 -6.17 -24.21 42.70
N VAL A 624 -5.83 -22.94 42.91
CA VAL A 624 -6.28 -21.83 42.07
C VAL A 624 -5.14 -21.47 41.13
N PHE A 625 -5.41 -21.41 39.83
CA PHE A 625 -4.38 -21.10 38.85
C PHE A 625 -4.90 -20.28 37.66
N LYS A 626 -3.99 -19.56 37.01
CA LYS A 626 -4.25 -18.86 35.75
C LYS A 626 -3.30 -19.39 34.68
N MET A 627 -3.85 -19.72 33.51
CA MET A 627 -3.07 -20.15 32.36
C MET A 627 -2.51 -18.92 31.63
N ASN A 628 -1.20 -18.72 31.71
CA ASN A 628 -0.51 -17.64 31.00
C ASN A 628 0.03 -18.11 29.64
N ARG A 629 0.30 -19.42 29.50
CA ARG A 629 0.78 -20.05 28.27
C ARG A 629 0.37 -21.51 28.22
N LEU A 630 -0.14 -21.93 27.07
CA LEU A 630 -0.36 -23.33 26.76
C LEU A 630 -0.17 -23.54 25.26
N GLN A 631 0.95 -24.13 24.86
CA GLN A 631 1.33 -24.23 23.46
C GLN A 631 1.90 -25.61 23.12
N ILE A 632 1.48 -26.16 21.99
CA ILE A 632 2.15 -27.30 21.34
C ILE A 632 2.96 -26.75 20.19
N VAL A 633 4.24 -27.08 20.14
CA VAL A 633 5.18 -26.46 19.21
C VAL A 633 5.92 -27.54 18.46
N ARG A 634 5.68 -27.66 17.15
CA ARG A 634 6.38 -28.65 16.29
C ARG A 634 7.90 -28.41 16.36
N CYS A 635 8.68 -29.43 16.68
CA CYS A 635 10.13 -29.30 16.92
C CYS A 635 10.93 -29.05 15.64
#